data_AF-A0A3A0F0R5-F1
#
_entry.id   AF-A0A3A0F0R5-F1
#
_cell.length_a   1.000
_cell.length_b   1.000
_cell.length_c   1.000
_cell.angle_alpha   90.00
_cell.angle_beta   90.00
_cell.angle_gamma   90.00
#
_symmetry.space_group_name_H-M   'P 1'
#
loop_
_entity.id
_entity.type
_entity.pdbx_description
1 polymer ?
#
loop_
_entity_poly.entity_id
_entity_poly.type
_entity_poly.pdbx_seq_one_letter_code
_entity_poly.pdbx_strand_id
1 'polypeptide(L)'
;MGEGRIEIHGYVEEQVRALAADYDHTDGWDLSQWYNVLSVETDLHLFPDGIGPFDLVSGFVRLEARFDCIWYHGCGMFHGVNAWGNNAKKFPDRNSNARKSGYTGSLFTGDTRPIHSIRIDQLGFEDKDEPVGGRNTPAYLWHVPGVDTLFGVPGRDGVVGTDDDPAFLTFGRFVRPGHEYRFGLRRTKGQPDGTGLQVLGPFFPENKIAPIGALRDVPNPFNPMDLGPSSGEPGSAFLPYRPAPFFPASNHAPGNREEAARGLFIPNEAVAELIRKKEFDDFDQNFSQGELAWNKGASQQDERELKEAYLDLEMLDSRLWLRIGKQNIVWGKTELFRTTDQFNPQDLALATLASLEETRIALWAVRGVYSFYSVGPLEDVRLELAFNFDDMEPADLGRCGEPYTPNPVCDKTAGLFAHGLVGTALAGEIRPPDPWDDIEGLEFGARMEFRWNRFSFALSDFYGYDDFPYVDPIFYYTRNVDPRTGRPRRAQTKQGCDPEGLFDGDTEGCLSAEDALEHHHANQQRFAVICSSSVGFSSLDRSACAQSVFNSNRSALTGEPDAVPSITTVLGQVFSGSTAGATIVRNFFVPGLIGLAPKQAMPIVNLNRDPGDGAGAPNSISAVLSDEQESLLGCGAFWGTDCDNSTSQRFGGLDLLNAELSALMQSWPGFPGTSGSWNTATGPSGRIQPGTIRNCAAFPGSPDCGDSNAWRPFTGGAVATRFEDGRAFTLPGARSPFPEATELRQGPVAWDPNVDGCVSGVLGHAGCAGPKNELIRPWYDGTQWQFLQGDYFQSEMAAFSWNYLATLIAFSRNDPPGGIKPEVPCAPGQDPSTCREINELIADPVLALRLDGCSFARPELCSNVQAIYSIAHTTRKSVRAGGTGDFGRVDSDWHQGGVGVLRYEKRNVLGFAMDFAEDVTKSNWGIESTWIQGNPFEDRDEFDQLRRSDTFNLTVSVDRPTFISFLNRGRTFFFNSQWFFQWIGGYRESYVAAGPWNVLATFHVDTGYFRDRLLPGITFVYDFQSNSGAILPEIAYRFTENLSVTLSMALFAGRYQPVKPALRSIGDFPYRAGRRQSVDWSEQGLSPVRDNDEVALRLRWTF
;
A
#
# COMPACT_ATOMS: atom_id res chain seq x y z
N MET A 1 0.28 -56.03 22.64
CA MET A 1 1.56 -56.73 22.94
C MET A 1 1.60 -58.04 22.15
N GLY A 2 2.25 -58.02 20.99
CA GLY A 2 2.57 -59.18 20.15
C GLY A 2 3.74 -58.77 19.26
N GLU A 3 4.86 -59.50 19.33
CA GLU A 3 6.13 -59.32 18.59
C GLU A 3 6.41 -57.88 18.11
N GLY A 4 7.14 -57.06 18.90
CA GLY A 4 7.68 -55.70 18.65
C GLY A 4 7.87 -55.16 17.21
N ARG A 5 6.87 -55.27 16.34
CA ARG A 5 6.85 -54.84 14.93
C ARG A 5 6.14 -53.51 14.76
N ILE A 6 5.43 -53.08 15.79
CA ILE A 6 4.76 -51.79 15.85
C ILE A 6 5.12 -51.15 17.19
N GLU A 7 5.77 -50.00 17.14
CA GLU A 7 6.03 -49.16 18.30
C GLU A 7 5.20 -47.90 18.16
N ILE A 8 4.51 -47.52 19.22
CA ILE A 8 3.70 -46.29 19.27
C ILE A 8 4.25 -45.47 20.42
N HIS A 9 4.64 -44.26 20.11
CA HIS A 9 5.08 -43.27 21.07
C HIS A 9 4.46 -41.93 20.74
N GLY A 10 4.50 -40.99 21.67
CA GLY A 10 3.93 -39.69 21.41
C GLY A 10 3.94 -38.78 22.61
N TYR A 11 3.23 -37.66 22.48
CA TYR A 11 3.04 -36.75 23.60
C TYR A 11 1.69 -36.06 23.56
N VAL A 12 1.22 -35.71 24.74
CA VAL A 12 0.20 -34.69 24.95
C VAL A 12 0.89 -33.45 25.49
N GLU A 13 0.61 -32.31 24.89
CA GLU A 13 1.19 -31.04 25.29
C GLU A 13 0.13 -29.94 25.38
N GLU A 14 0.26 -29.11 26.40
CA GLU A 14 -0.47 -27.86 26.54
C GLU A 14 0.52 -26.69 26.46
N GLN A 15 0.30 -25.77 25.53
CA GLN A 15 1.08 -24.54 25.41
C GLN A 15 0.17 -23.33 25.67
N VAL A 16 0.59 -22.45 26.58
CA VAL A 16 -0.10 -21.19 26.86
C VAL A 16 0.89 -20.06 26.63
N ARG A 17 0.54 -19.11 25.77
CA ARG A 17 1.38 -17.95 25.46
C ARG A 17 0.58 -16.66 25.54
N ALA A 18 1.25 -15.61 25.98
CA ALA A 18 0.71 -14.26 25.98
C ALA A 18 1.71 -13.28 25.38
N LEU A 19 1.20 -12.29 24.66
CA LEU A 19 1.97 -11.24 24.04
C LEU A 19 1.69 -9.89 24.71
N ALA A 20 2.70 -9.03 24.75
CA ALA A 20 2.62 -7.64 25.15
C ALA A 20 3.49 -6.77 24.22
N ALA A 21 3.29 -5.46 24.21
CA ALA A 21 4.18 -4.54 23.52
C ALA A 21 5.18 -3.92 24.51
N ASP A 22 6.48 -3.98 24.19
CA ASP A 22 7.60 -3.40 24.95
C ASP A 22 7.63 -3.76 26.47
N TYR A 23 7.01 -4.87 26.88
CA TYR A 23 6.68 -5.19 28.29
C TYR A 23 6.09 -4.00 29.08
N ASP A 24 5.45 -3.04 28.40
CA ASP A 24 4.87 -1.89 29.07
C ASP A 24 3.65 -2.34 29.85
N HIS A 25 3.72 -2.25 31.18
CA HIS A 25 2.59 -2.49 32.09
C HIS A 25 1.34 -1.64 31.80
N THR A 26 1.45 -0.57 30.99
CA THR A 26 0.32 0.22 30.53
C THR A 26 -0.38 -0.38 29.30
N ASP A 27 0.30 -1.24 28.55
CA ASP A 27 -0.29 -2.08 27.51
C ASP A 27 -0.74 -3.43 28.13
N GLY A 28 -1.88 -3.93 27.69
CA GLY A 28 -2.45 -5.17 28.22
C GLY A 28 -1.66 -6.41 27.76
N TRP A 29 -1.71 -7.48 28.56
CA TRP A 29 -1.32 -8.81 28.10
C TRP A 29 -2.46 -9.46 27.33
N ASP A 30 -2.21 -9.86 26.10
CA ASP A 30 -3.18 -10.55 25.26
C ASP A 30 -2.82 -12.04 25.18
N LEU A 31 -3.75 -12.92 25.62
CA LEU A 31 -3.59 -14.36 25.44
C LEU A 31 -3.55 -14.66 23.94
N SER A 32 -2.41 -15.13 23.46
CA SER A 32 -2.09 -15.29 22.04
C SER A 32 -2.02 -16.75 21.61
N GLN A 33 -2.01 -17.69 22.55
CA GLN A 33 -2.06 -19.11 22.25
C GLN A 33 -2.56 -19.88 23.47
N TRP A 34 -3.44 -20.85 23.24
CA TRP A 34 -3.74 -21.91 24.19
C TRP A 34 -3.95 -23.23 23.44
N TYR A 35 -2.82 -23.82 23.06
CA TYR A 35 -2.78 -25.06 22.30
C TYR A 35 -2.93 -26.29 23.18
N ASN A 36 -3.73 -27.22 22.67
CA ASN A 36 -3.81 -28.60 23.10
C ASN A 36 -3.29 -29.45 21.94
N VAL A 37 -2.13 -30.07 22.13
CA VAL A 37 -1.42 -30.82 21.09
C VAL A 37 -1.41 -32.30 21.44
N LEU A 38 -1.77 -33.13 20.47
CA LEU A 38 -1.60 -34.57 20.52
C LEU A 38 -0.72 -34.98 19.32
N SER A 39 0.48 -35.49 19.60
CA SER A 39 1.32 -36.13 18.58
C SER A 39 1.34 -37.63 18.83
N VAL A 40 1.07 -38.41 17.79
CA VAL A 40 1.14 -39.88 17.80
C VAL A 40 2.06 -40.31 16.67
N GLU A 41 3.13 -41.00 17.04
CA GLU A 41 4.15 -41.52 16.15
C GLU A 41 4.08 -43.04 16.15
N THR A 42 4.08 -43.64 14.97
CA THR A 42 3.98 -45.09 14.78
C THR A 42 5.12 -45.58 13.91
N ASP A 43 6.00 -46.38 14.49
CA ASP A 43 7.04 -47.11 13.78
C ASP A 43 6.54 -48.49 13.38
N LEU A 44 6.74 -48.84 12.11
CA LEU A 44 6.33 -50.11 11.52
C LEU A 44 7.57 -50.86 11.03
N HIS A 45 7.99 -51.91 11.74
CA HIS A 45 9.04 -52.81 11.31
C HIS A 45 8.45 -53.92 10.44
N LEU A 46 8.19 -53.61 9.17
CA LEU A 46 7.48 -54.50 8.23
C LEU A 46 8.30 -55.76 7.90
N PHE A 47 9.55 -55.57 7.50
CA PHE A 47 10.50 -56.64 7.19
C PHE A 47 11.89 -56.30 7.76
N PRO A 48 12.09 -56.46 9.08
CA PRO A 48 13.36 -56.12 9.74
C PRO A 48 14.52 -57.04 9.37
N ASP A 49 14.23 -58.27 8.91
CA ASP A 49 15.20 -59.25 8.44
C ASP A 49 15.31 -59.30 6.90
N GLY A 50 14.72 -58.31 6.21
CA GLY A 50 14.69 -58.19 4.75
C GLY A 50 13.62 -59.02 4.03
N ILE A 51 13.33 -58.64 2.78
CA ILE A 51 12.44 -59.38 1.86
C ILE A 51 12.88 -59.20 0.41
N GLY A 52 13.23 -60.30 -0.27
CA GLY A 52 13.63 -60.26 -1.67
C GLY A 52 14.90 -59.42 -1.89
N PRO A 53 14.87 -58.35 -2.73
CA PRO A 53 16.03 -57.49 -2.98
C PRO A 53 16.25 -56.41 -1.89
N PHE A 54 15.38 -56.34 -0.87
CA PHE A 54 15.44 -55.37 0.20
C PHE A 54 16.04 -55.99 1.46
N ASP A 55 17.07 -55.34 2.01
CA ASP A 55 17.75 -55.72 3.24
C ASP A 55 16.92 -55.32 4.48
N LEU A 56 16.17 -54.21 4.39
CA LEU A 56 15.25 -53.73 5.41
C LEU A 56 14.08 -52.97 4.77
N VAL A 57 12.89 -53.15 5.32
CA VAL A 57 11.70 -52.33 5.01
C VAL A 57 11.04 -51.90 6.31
N SER A 58 10.97 -50.59 6.53
CA SER A 58 10.25 -49.98 7.66
C SER A 58 9.34 -48.84 7.19
N GLY A 59 8.30 -48.58 7.96
CA GLY A 59 7.42 -47.43 7.75
C GLY A 59 7.35 -46.57 8.99
N PHE A 60 7.07 -45.28 8.79
CA PHE A 60 6.84 -44.31 9.86
C PHE A 60 5.61 -43.48 9.52
N VAL A 61 4.78 -43.23 10.53
CA VAL A 61 3.63 -42.32 10.42
C VAL A 61 3.57 -41.44 11.67
N ARG A 62 3.47 -40.13 11.45
CA ARG A 62 3.23 -39.13 12.50
C ARG A 62 1.94 -38.39 12.24
N LEU A 63 1.01 -38.50 13.18
CA LEU A 63 -0.23 -37.73 13.24
C LEU A 63 -0.12 -36.68 14.35
N GLU A 64 -0.41 -35.43 14.03
CA GLU A 64 -0.37 -34.33 14.97
C GLU A 64 -1.65 -33.49 14.89
N ALA A 65 -2.41 -33.48 15.99
CA ALA A 65 -3.60 -32.66 16.12
C ALA A 65 -3.31 -31.50 17.08
N ARG A 66 -3.54 -30.27 16.63
CA ARG A 66 -3.41 -29.05 17.44
C ARG A 66 -4.76 -28.35 17.51
N PHE A 67 -5.22 -28.04 18.73
CA PHE A 67 -6.43 -27.25 18.92
C PHE A 67 -6.16 -26.03 19.80
N ASP A 68 -6.49 -24.85 19.28
CA ASP A 68 -6.27 -23.57 19.97
C ASP A 68 -7.56 -22.99 20.54
N CYS A 69 -7.58 -22.88 21.87
CA CYS A 69 -8.72 -22.37 22.61
C CYS A 69 -8.96 -20.86 22.42
N ILE A 70 -7.98 -20.07 21.93
CA ILE A 70 -8.14 -18.60 21.83
C ILE A 70 -9.24 -18.18 20.85
N TRP A 71 -9.47 -18.98 19.80
CA TRP A 71 -10.51 -18.72 18.80
C TRP A 71 -11.93 -18.86 19.36
N TYR A 72 -12.10 -19.52 20.50
CA TYR A 72 -13.38 -19.78 21.14
C TYR A 72 -13.43 -19.27 22.58
N HIS A 73 -12.89 -18.08 22.86
CA HIS A 73 -12.91 -17.45 24.19
C HIS A 73 -12.33 -18.34 25.30
N GLY A 74 -11.14 -18.90 25.04
CA GLY A 74 -10.50 -19.86 25.93
C GLY A 74 -11.34 -21.13 26.07
N CYS A 75 -11.77 -21.73 24.95
CA CYS A 75 -12.65 -22.90 24.94
C CYS A 75 -13.96 -22.69 25.74
N GLY A 76 -14.48 -21.46 25.75
CA GLY A 76 -15.66 -21.04 26.50
C GLY A 76 -15.43 -20.79 27.99
N MET A 77 -14.20 -20.95 28.49
CA MET A 77 -13.87 -20.79 29.92
C MET A 77 -13.57 -19.34 30.30
N PHE A 78 -13.11 -18.51 29.36
CA PHE A 78 -12.65 -17.15 29.64
C PHE A 78 -13.24 -16.14 28.65
N HIS A 79 -14.35 -15.52 29.02
CA HIS A 79 -14.95 -14.43 28.23
C HIS A 79 -14.02 -13.23 27.96
N GLY A 80 -12.96 -13.08 28.77
CA GLY A 80 -11.93 -12.04 28.59
C GLY A 80 -10.94 -12.33 27.45
N VAL A 81 -10.91 -13.55 26.90
CA VAL A 81 -10.09 -13.90 25.72
C VAL A 81 -10.89 -13.57 24.48
N ASN A 82 -10.86 -12.32 24.03
CA ASN A 82 -11.69 -11.84 22.91
C ASN A 82 -10.93 -10.95 21.92
N ALA A 83 -9.63 -11.22 21.75
CA ALA A 83 -8.77 -10.54 20.79
C ALA A 83 -8.74 -11.18 19.40
N TRP A 84 -9.18 -12.44 19.29
CA TRP A 84 -9.03 -13.27 18.10
C TRP A 84 -10.37 -13.90 17.69
N GLY A 85 -10.50 -14.24 16.41
CA GLY A 85 -11.71 -14.85 15.83
C GLY A 85 -12.79 -13.87 15.38
N ASN A 86 -13.92 -14.41 14.93
CA ASN A 86 -15.05 -13.65 14.36
C ASN A 86 -15.73 -12.75 15.40
N ASN A 87 -15.66 -13.12 16.69
CA ASN A 87 -16.26 -12.37 17.78
C ASN A 87 -15.24 -11.53 18.55
N ALA A 88 -14.12 -11.15 17.92
CA ALA A 88 -13.11 -10.34 18.56
C ALA A 88 -13.67 -8.93 18.87
N LYS A 89 -13.66 -8.55 20.14
CA LYS A 89 -14.21 -7.26 20.63
C LYS A 89 -13.12 -6.27 21.04
N LYS A 90 -11.90 -6.76 21.31
CA LYS A 90 -10.78 -5.94 21.77
C LYS A 90 -9.49 -6.40 21.08
N PHE A 91 -8.92 -5.58 20.21
CA PHE A 91 -7.60 -5.82 19.63
C PHE A 91 -6.46 -5.44 20.60
N PRO A 92 -5.29 -6.08 20.43
CA PRO A 92 -4.06 -5.64 21.07
C PRO A 92 -3.77 -4.15 20.79
N ASP A 93 -3.30 -3.39 21.77
CA ASP A 93 -2.97 -1.95 21.59
C ASP A 93 -2.03 -1.73 20.40
N ARG A 94 -1.06 -2.63 20.18
CA ARG A 94 -0.12 -2.59 19.05
C ARG A 94 -0.80 -2.64 17.67
N ASN A 95 -2.01 -3.19 17.59
CA ASN A 95 -2.78 -3.34 16.36
C ASN A 95 -3.85 -2.25 16.18
N SER A 96 -4.04 -1.36 17.16
CA SER A 96 -5.10 -0.33 17.12
C SER A 96 -4.67 1.04 17.68
N ASN A 97 -3.37 1.33 17.73
CA ASN A 97 -2.81 2.57 18.29
C ASN A 97 -2.75 3.75 17.30
N ALA A 98 -3.27 3.61 16.07
CA ALA A 98 -3.21 4.65 15.07
C ALA A 98 -3.96 5.94 15.45
N ARG A 99 -3.37 7.06 15.05
CA ARG A 99 -3.95 8.40 15.17
C ARG A 99 -3.87 9.09 13.83
N LYS A 100 -4.79 10.04 13.60
CA LYS A 100 -4.70 10.93 12.46
C LYS A 100 -3.38 11.70 12.54
N SER A 101 -2.74 11.89 11.40
CA SER A 101 -1.45 12.60 11.31
C SER A 101 -1.56 14.08 11.67
N GLY A 102 -2.77 14.62 11.75
CA GLY A 102 -3.02 16.06 11.75
C GLY A 102 -2.91 16.67 10.35
N TYR A 103 -2.73 15.87 9.30
CA TYR A 103 -2.58 16.33 7.92
C TYR A 103 -3.63 15.71 6.97
N THR A 104 -4.09 16.51 6.00
CA THR A 104 -4.82 16.07 4.80
C THR A 104 -4.01 16.48 3.58
N GLY A 105 -3.24 15.56 3.00
CA GLY A 105 -2.17 15.91 2.07
C GLY A 105 -1.10 16.78 2.73
N SER A 106 -0.76 17.94 2.16
CA SER A 106 0.11 18.95 2.80
C SER A 106 -0.58 19.80 3.86
N LEU A 107 -1.91 19.74 3.94
CA LEU A 107 -2.71 20.61 4.79
C LEU A 107 -2.60 20.16 6.24
N PHE A 108 -2.06 20.98 7.14
CA PHE A 108 -2.17 20.68 8.58
C PHE A 108 -3.55 21.10 9.10
N THR A 109 -4.36 20.13 9.50
CA THR A 109 -5.70 20.33 10.07
C THR A 109 -5.70 20.31 11.60
N GLY A 110 -4.60 19.87 12.23
CA GLY A 110 -4.50 19.75 13.70
C GLY A 110 -5.26 18.58 14.32
N ASP A 111 -6.04 17.83 13.54
CA ASP A 111 -6.79 16.67 14.03
C ASP A 111 -5.85 15.48 14.25
N THR A 112 -5.45 15.25 15.49
CA THR A 112 -4.57 14.14 15.91
C THR A 112 -5.29 13.09 16.76
N ARG A 113 -6.62 13.09 16.71
CA ARG A 113 -7.44 12.10 17.42
C ARG A 113 -7.19 10.69 16.88
N PRO A 114 -7.54 9.62 17.64
CA PRO A 114 -7.52 8.25 17.13
C PRO A 114 -8.30 8.12 15.82
N ILE A 115 -7.86 7.28 14.89
CA ILE A 115 -8.49 7.22 13.55
C ILE A 115 -9.94 6.74 13.63
N HIS A 116 -10.28 5.82 14.53
CA HIS A 116 -11.66 5.36 14.75
C HIS A 116 -12.55 6.40 15.47
N SER A 117 -12.01 7.55 15.88
CA SER A 117 -12.77 8.60 16.58
C SER A 117 -13.36 9.65 15.64
N ILE A 118 -13.52 9.30 14.35
CA ILE A 118 -14.33 10.11 13.44
C ILE A 118 -15.71 10.24 14.10
N ARG A 119 -16.03 11.47 14.51
CA ARG A 119 -17.31 11.81 15.11
C ARG A 119 -18.32 11.73 13.98
N ILE A 120 -18.94 10.57 13.85
CA ILE A 120 -20.10 10.40 12.99
C ILE A 120 -21.33 10.15 13.86
N ASP A 121 -21.47 10.96 14.91
CA ASP A 121 -22.70 11.17 15.69
C ASP A 121 -23.91 11.62 14.82
N GLN A 122 -23.69 11.70 13.50
CA GLN A 122 -24.67 11.97 12.47
C GLN A 122 -25.11 10.71 11.70
N LEU A 123 -24.40 9.56 11.72
CA LEU A 123 -24.85 8.36 11.00
C LEU A 123 -26.08 7.74 11.67
N GLY A 124 -27.22 7.80 11.02
CA GLY A 124 -28.53 7.30 11.47
C GLY A 124 -28.84 5.81 11.22
N PHE A 125 -27.90 4.89 11.37
CA PHE A 125 -28.19 3.43 11.27
C PHE A 125 -28.38 2.76 12.65
N GLU A 126 -29.04 1.59 12.66
CA GLU A 126 -29.03 0.68 13.81
C GLU A 126 -27.56 0.36 14.18
N ASP A 127 -27.22 0.44 15.46
CA ASP A 127 -25.86 0.35 16.07
C ASP A 127 -25.01 1.64 16.13
N LYS A 128 -25.58 2.82 15.85
CA LYS A 128 -24.96 4.14 16.17
C LYS A 128 -24.56 4.33 17.65
N ASP A 129 -25.13 3.52 18.54
CA ASP A 129 -24.93 3.59 19.99
C ASP A 129 -23.77 2.71 20.48
N GLU A 130 -23.02 2.05 19.58
CA GLU A 130 -21.67 1.52 19.87
C GLU A 130 -20.59 2.32 19.13
N PRO A 131 -20.30 3.59 19.52
CA PRO A 131 -19.03 4.17 19.15
C PRO A 131 -17.95 3.19 19.61
N VAL A 132 -17.05 2.81 18.69
CA VAL A 132 -15.86 1.97 18.91
C VAL A 132 -15.21 2.41 20.23
N GLY A 133 -15.55 1.68 21.29
CA GLY A 133 -15.46 2.12 22.67
C GLY A 133 -14.03 2.00 23.16
N GLY A 134 -13.24 3.05 22.95
CA GLY A 134 -11.86 3.10 23.41
C GLY A 134 -10.84 2.60 22.41
N ARG A 135 -9.55 2.85 22.73
CA ARG A 135 -8.37 2.71 21.87
C ARG A 135 -8.19 1.32 21.20
N ASN A 136 -8.88 0.29 21.68
CA ASN A 136 -8.60 -1.11 21.38
C ASN A 136 -9.71 -1.83 20.63
N THR A 137 -10.69 -1.11 20.11
CA THR A 137 -11.82 -1.74 19.44
C THR A 137 -11.55 -1.82 17.92
N PRO A 138 -11.96 -2.91 17.24
CA PRO A 138 -11.73 -3.08 15.81
C PRO A 138 -12.35 -1.96 14.98
N ALA A 139 -11.60 -1.41 14.03
CA ALA A 139 -12.05 -0.33 13.17
C ALA A 139 -12.95 -0.87 12.05
N TYR A 140 -14.00 -0.14 11.67
CA TYR A 140 -14.82 -0.45 10.51
C TYR A 140 -14.14 -0.01 9.21
N LEU A 141 -14.68 -0.42 8.05
CA LEU A 141 -14.20 0.04 6.74
C LEU A 141 -14.19 1.58 6.62
N TRP A 142 -15.21 2.27 7.14
CA TRP A 142 -15.28 3.74 7.11
C TRP A 142 -14.32 4.44 8.07
N HIS A 143 -13.51 3.69 8.82
CA HIS A 143 -12.37 4.23 9.57
C HIS A 143 -11.05 4.05 8.82
N VAL A 144 -11.03 3.33 7.69
CA VAL A 144 -9.82 3.20 6.86
C VAL A 144 -9.58 4.54 6.16
N PRO A 145 -8.42 5.20 6.36
CA PRO A 145 -8.18 6.51 5.76
C PRO A 145 -8.17 6.48 4.24
N GLY A 146 -8.72 7.54 3.64
CA GLY A 146 -9.00 7.61 2.20
C GLY A 146 -10.41 7.11 1.89
N VAL A 147 -10.82 5.98 2.50
CA VAL A 147 -12.18 5.44 2.40
C VAL A 147 -13.15 6.21 3.29
N ASP A 148 -12.70 6.63 4.48
CA ASP A 148 -13.47 7.39 5.46
C ASP A 148 -14.13 8.65 4.88
N THR A 149 -13.44 9.33 3.95
CA THR A 149 -13.96 10.53 3.27
C THR A 149 -15.22 10.26 2.44
N LEU A 150 -15.43 9.02 1.98
CA LEU A 150 -16.58 8.63 1.16
C LEU A 150 -17.85 8.49 2.01
N PHE A 151 -17.72 8.12 3.29
CA PHE A 151 -18.84 7.88 4.20
C PHE A 151 -19.40 9.17 4.84
N GLY A 152 -18.82 10.33 4.52
CA GLY A 152 -19.29 11.65 4.98
C GLY A 152 -20.26 12.35 4.02
N VAL A 153 -20.73 11.68 2.98
CA VAL A 153 -21.57 12.27 1.92
C VAL A 153 -23.02 11.81 2.09
N PRO A 154 -23.96 12.72 2.45
CA PRO A 154 -25.36 12.33 2.63
C PRO A 154 -26.06 12.06 1.30
N GLY A 155 -27.04 11.18 1.36
CA GLY A 155 -27.95 10.83 0.27
C GLY A 155 -28.99 11.90 -0.06
N ARG A 156 -30.16 11.43 -0.50
CA ARG A 156 -31.28 12.23 -0.99
C ARG A 156 -31.94 13.04 0.12
N ASP A 157 -31.98 12.54 1.34
CA ASP A 157 -32.59 13.22 2.47
C ASP A 157 -31.71 14.34 3.06
N GLY A 158 -30.43 14.39 2.66
CA GLY A 158 -29.46 15.38 3.12
C GLY A 158 -28.96 15.11 4.55
N VAL A 159 -29.26 13.95 5.10
CA VAL A 159 -28.81 13.45 6.40
C VAL A 159 -27.73 12.40 6.16
N VAL A 160 -26.65 12.46 6.95
CA VAL A 160 -25.55 11.48 6.83
C VAL A 160 -25.96 10.21 7.59
N GLY A 161 -25.52 9.07 7.08
CA GLY A 161 -25.74 7.71 7.57
C GLY A 161 -27.17 7.22 7.63
N THR A 162 -27.94 7.52 6.60
CA THR A 162 -29.21 6.88 6.31
C THR A 162 -29.04 5.91 5.14
N ASP A 163 -29.97 4.95 4.97
CA ASP A 163 -29.87 3.89 3.95
C ASP A 163 -29.73 4.42 2.51
N ASP A 164 -30.05 5.69 2.26
CA ASP A 164 -29.90 6.36 0.98
C ASP A 164 -28.51 6.97 0.73
N ASP A 165 -27.59 6.86 1.70
CA ASP A 165 -26.21 7.30 1.54
C ASP A 165 -25.44 6.44 0.52
N PRO A 166 -24.76 7.07 -0.46
CA PRO A 166 -24.14 6.37 -1.59
C PRO A 166 -23.02 5.39 -1.17
N ALA A 167 -22.24 5.73 -0.15
CA ALA A 167 -21.14 4.89 0.34
C ALA A 167 -21.64 3.60 1.00
N PHE A 168 -22.74 3.66 1.77
CA PHE A 168 -23.32 2.49 2.42
C PHE A 168 -23.93 1.52 1.42
N LEU A 169 -24.40 2.01 0.27
CA LEU A 169 -24.81 1.14 -0.81
C LEU A 169 -23.60 0.55 -1.56
N THR A 170 -22.65 1.39 -1.98
CA THR A 170 -21.44 0.95 -2.71
C THR A 170 -20.69 -0.13 -1.95
N PHE A 171 -20.51 0.06 -0.64
CA PHE A 171 -19.77 -0.84 0.23
C PHE A 171 -20.66 -1.74 1.08
N GLY A 172 -21.96 -1.87 0.75
CA GLY A 172 -22.95 -2.58 1.57
C GLY A 172 -22.56 -4.01 1.94
N ARG A 173 -21.78 -4.70 1.08
CA ARG A 173 -21.24 -6.04 1.36
C ARG A 173 -20.29 -6.08 2.56
N PHE A 174 -19.68 -4.95 2.92
CA PHE A 174 -18.62 -4.85 3.91
C PHE A 174 -19.03 -4.09 5.17
N VAL A 175 -20.19 -3.42 5.16
CA VAL A 175 -20.61 -2.52 6.25
C VAL A 175 -21.95 -2.93 6.89
N ARG A 176 -22.61 -3.98 6.39
CA ARG A 176 -23.89 -4.45 6.93
C ARG A 176 -23.73 -5.29 8.20
N PRO A 177 -24.64 -5.15 9.18
CA PRO A 177 -24.63 -5.95 10.42
C PRO A 177 -24.51 -7.46 10.16
N GLY A 178 -23.61 -8.12 10.89
CA GLY A 178 -23.33 -9.56 10.78
C GLY A 178 -22.36 -9.91 9.64
N HIS A 179 -21.93 -8.92 8.86
CA HIS A 179 -20.92 -9.05 7.82
C HIS A 179 -19.96 -7.85 7.80
N GLU A 180 -19.82 -7.11 8.90
CA GLU A 180 -18.95 -5.94 8.93
C GLU A 180 -17.47 -6.33 8.85
N TYR A 181 -16.76 -5.69 7.93
CA TYR A 181 -15.33 -5.88 7.79
C TYR A 181 -14.62 -5.06 8.84
N ARG A 182 -13.77 -5.73 9.62
CA ARG A 182 -13.02 -5.10 10.71
C ARG A 182 -11.54 -5.06 10.41
N PHE A 183 -10.91 -3.96 10.83
CA PHE A 183 -9.51 -3.64 10.56
C PHE A 183 -8.80 -3.23 11.85
N GLY A 184 -7.55 -3.66 11.99
CA GLY A 184 -6.59 -3.03 12.88
C GLY A 184 -5.98 -1.80 12.20
N LEU A 185 -5.62 -0.79 12.97
CA LEU A 185 -4.99 0.43 12.49
C LEU A 185 -3.76 0.70 13.35
N ARG A 186 -2.58 0.47 12.80
CA ARG A 186 -1.28 0.57 13.49
C ARG A 186 -0.58 1.86 13.11
N ARG A 187 -0.08 2.59 14.13
CA ARG A 187 0.76 3.77 13.96
C ARG A 187 2.14 3.33 13.47
N THR A 188 2.56 3.85 12.33
CA THR A 188 3.93 3.66 11.81
C THR A 188 4.67 4.98 11.73
N LYS A 189 5.91 4.97 11.23
CA LYS A 189 6.67 6.18 10.93
C LYS A 189 6.29 6.67 9.53
N GLY A 190 5.81 7.91 9.41
CA GLY A 190 5.20 8.44 8.17
C GLY A 190 5.88 9.67 7.59
N GLN A 191 5.23 10.25 6.58
CA GLN A 191 5.70 11.40 5.78
C GLN A 191 4.75 12.61 5.90
N PRO A 192 5.25 13.87 5.86
CA PRO A 192 6.40 14.44 6.55
C PRO A 192 6.04 14.95 7.96
N ASP A 193 7.02 14.93 8.87
CA ASP A 193 6.93 15.47 10.25
C ASP A 193 5.84 14.89 11.17
N GLY A 194 5.18 13.79 10.76
CA GLY A 194 4.08 13.15 11.48
C GLY A 194 4.17 11.62 11.57
N THR A 195 3.04 11.00 11.88
CA THR A 195 2.88 9.55 12.08
C THR A 195 2.31 8.91 10.82
N GLY A 196 2.88 7.79 10.41
CA GLY A 196 2.35 6.94 9.35
C GLY A 196 1.24 6.05 9.88
N LEU A 197 0.56 5.40 8.95
CA LEU A 197 -0.48 4.43 9.23
C LEU A 197 -0.23 3.17 8.43
N GLN A 198 -0.45 2.03 9.07
CA GLN A 198 -0.60 0.74 8.44
C GLN A 198 -2.02 0.23 8.71
N VAL A 199 -2.70 -0.21 7.64
CA VAL A 199 -4.03 -0.83 7.72
C VAL A 199 -3.82 -2.33 7.85
N LEU A 200 -4.36 -2.93 8.90
CA LEU A 200 -4.24 -4.36 9.17
C LEU A 200 -5.60 -5.02 8.92
N GLY A 201 -5.76 -5.74 7.81
CA GLY A 201 -6.94 -6.56 7.61
C GLY A 201 -7.42 -6.65 6.16
N PRO A 202 -8.62 -7.24 5.94
CA PRO A 202 -9.64 -7.58 6.96
C PRO A 202 -9.19 -8.59 8.02
N PHE A 203 -9.60 -8.38 9.28
CA PHE A 203 -9.04 -9.09 10.44
C PHE A 203 -9.86 -10.32 10.87
N PHE A 204 -11.17 -10.36 10.61
CA PHE A 204 -12.01 -11.49 11.05
C PHE A 204 -12.00 -12.63 10.03
N PRO A 205 -11.91 -13.91 10.46
CA PRO A 205 -11.92 -15.06 9.55
C PRO A 205 -13.17 -15.14 8.62
N GLU A 206 -14.31 -14.62 9.07
CA GLU A 206 -15.53 -14.55 8.25
C GLU A 206 -15.49 -13.47 7.15
N ASN A 207 -14.59 -12.49 7.25
CA ASN A 207 -14.42 -11.44 6.24
C ASN A 207 -13.62 -11.97 5.03
N LYS A 208 -14.30 -12.73 4.15
CA LYS A 208 -13.68 -13.34 2.96
C LYS A 208 -13.26 -12.30 1.92
N ILE A 209 -11.98 -12.29 1.58
CA ILE A 209 -11.39 -11.38 0.60
C ILE A 209 -11.72 -11.90 -0.80
N ALA A 210 -12.08 -10.99 -1.71
CA ALA A 210 -12.29 -11.29 -3.12
C ALA A 210 -11.47 -10.29 -3.93
N PRO A 211 -10.21 -10.61 -4.29
CA PRO A 211 -9.32 -9.65 -4.94
C PRO A 211 -9.79 -9.33 -6.37
N ILE A 212 -10.54 -10.22 -7.01
CA ILE A 212 -11.12 -10.00 -8.33
C ILE A 212 -12.62 -9.75 -8.23
N GLY A 213 -13.08 -8.60 -8.74
CA GLY A 213 -14.49 -8.33 -8.95
C GLY A 213 -15.36 -8.22 -7.70
N ALA A 214 -14.82 -7.77 -6.56
CA ALA A 214 -15.60 -7.64 -5.32
C ALA A 214 -16.83 -6.72 -5.46
N LEU A 215 -16.74 -5.72 -6.34
CA LEU A 215 -17.78 -4.75 -6.67
C LEU A 215 -18.43 -4.95 -8.06
N ARG A 216 -18.25 -6.12 -8.71
CA ARG A 216 -18.78 -6.38 -10.06
C ARG A 216 -20.31 -6.32 -10.16
N ASP A 217 -20.99 -6.60 -9.05
CA ASP A 217 -22.44 -6.60 -8.94
C ASP A 217 -22.99 -5.27 -8.38
N VAL A 218 -22.12 -4.26 -8.20
CA VAL A 218 -22.52 -2.91 -7.77
C VAL A 218 -22.80 -2.04 -9.00
N PRO A 219 -23.96 -1.34 -9.05
CA PRO A 219 -24.31 -0.45 -10.15
C PRO A 219 -23.23 0.58 -10.47
N ASN A 220 -22.89 0.73 -11.76
CA ASN A 220 -21.95 1.77 -12.20
C ASN A 220 -22.70 3.08 -12.45
N PRO A 221 -22.27 4.23 -11.87
CA PRO A 221 -22.98 5.51 -12.02
C PRO A 221 -22.96 6.07 -13.45
N PHE A 222 -22.14 5.52 -14.35
CA PHE A 222 -22.04 5.96 -15.74
C PHE A 222 -22.76 5.03 -16.72
N ASN A 223 -23.24 3.87 -16.27
CA ASN A 223 -23.96 2.94 -17.13
C ASN A 223 -25.44 3.31 -17.14
N PRO A 224 -26.03 3.70 -18.29
CA PRO A 224 -27.45 4.07 -18.34
C PRO A 224 -28.40 2.89 -18.11
N MET A 225 -27.89 1.65 -18.13
CA MET A 225 -28.65 0.44 -17.79
C MET A 225 -28.61 0.13 -16.29
N ASP A 226 -27.76 0.80 -15.53
CA ASP A 226 -27.69 0.71 -14.08
C ASP A 226 -28.45 1.89 -13.46
N LEU A 227 -29.30 1.59 -12.47
CA LEU A 227 -29.95 2.64 -11.68
C LEU A 227 -29.00 3.07 -10.57
N GLY A 228 -28.75 4.39 -10.53
CA GLY A 228 -27.95 5.04 -9.52
C GLY A 228 -28.51 4.75 -8.12
N PRO A 229 -27.67 4.23 -7.20
CA PRO A 229 -28.16 3.74 -5.92
C PRO A 229 -28.73 4.80 -4.98
N SER A 230 -28.26 6.04 -5.07
CA SER A 230 -28.69 7.18 -4.25
C SER A 230 -29.71 8.10 -4.97
N SER A 231 -29.64 8.19 -6.30
CA SER A 231 -30.54 9.03 -7.10
C SER A 231 -31.82 8.28 -7.52
N GLY A 232 -31.76 6.96 -7.67
CA GLY A 232 -32.80 6.15 -8.32
C GLY A 232 -32.96 6.48 -9.82
N GLU A 233 -32.06 7.27 -10.39
CA GLU A 233 -32.05 7.65 -11.80
C GLU A 233 -31.05 6.76 -12.56
N PRO A 234 -31.29 6.44 -13.84
CA PRO A 234 -30.29 5.82 -14.68
C PRO A 234 -28.96 6.58 -14.64
N GLY A 235 -27.84 5.86 -14.73
CA GLY A 235 -26.52 6.48 -14.84
C GLY A 235 -26.46 7.52 -15.96
N SER A 236 -25.71 8.61 -15.72
CA SER A 236 -25.52 9.66 -16.73
C SER A 236 -24.54 9.18 -17.81
N ALA A 237 -24.91 9.35 -19.07
CA ALA A 237 -24.22 8.72 -20.20
C ALA A 237 -22.76 9.19 -20.41
N PHE A 238 -21.97 8.23 -20.90
CA PHE A 238 -20.61 8.25 -21.45
C PHE A 238 -20.07 9.61 -21.91
N LEU A 239 -18.91 10.01 -21.37
CA LEU A 239 -18.00 10.85 -22.14
C LEU A 239 -17.19 9.95 -23.08
N PRO A 240 -16.73 10.44 -24.24
CA PRO A 240 -15.97 9.64 -25.20
C PRO A 240 -14.78 8.89 -24.56
N TYR A 241 -14.13 9.49 -23.56
CA TYR A 241 -12.97 8.91 -22.86
C TYR A 241 -13.24 8.51 -21.41
N ARG A 242 -14.52 8.43 -21.04
CA ARG A 242 -15.01 7.85 -19.79
C ARG A 242 -16.21 6.95 -20.12
N PRO A 243 -15.99 5.88 -20.89
CA PRO A 243 -17.07 4.98 -21.22
C PRO A 243 -17.52 4.18 -19.99
N ALA A 244 -18.80 3.84 -19.91
CA ALA A 244 -19.30 2.88 -18.93
C ALA A 244 -18.92 1.43 -19.33
N PRO A 245 -18.91 0.49 -18.37
CA PRO A 245 -18.69 -0.92 -18.64
C PRO A 245 -19.67 -1.50 -19.66
N PHE A 246 -19.20 -2.51 -20.41
CA PHE A 246 -20.00 -3.20 -21.44
C PHE A 246 -21.27 -3.86 -20.89
N PHE A 247 -21.22 -4.34 -19.64
CA PHE A 247 -22.32 -5.05 -18.99
C PHE A 247 -22.82 -4.30 -17.75
N PRO A 248 -24.15 -4.16 -17.56
CA PRO A 248 -24.70 -3.61 -16.32
C PRO A 248 -24.49 -4.58 -15.16
N ALA A 249 -24.55 -4.06 -13.95
CA ALA A 249 -24.41 -4.85 -12.72
C ALA A 249 -25.44 -5.99 -12.64
N SER A 250 -26.64 -5.83 -13.22
CA SER A 250 -27.72 -6.81 -13.17
C SER A 250 -27.60 -8.00 -14.15
N ASN A 251 -26.84 -7.86 -15.25
CA ASN A 251 -26.72 -8.90 -16.27
C ASN A 251 -25.39 -9.65 -16.16
N HIS A 252 -25.45 -10.98 -16.20
CA HIS A 252 -24.25 -11.80 -16.35
C HIS A 252 -23.72 -11.63 -17.78
N ALA A 253 -22.40 -11.46 -17.94
CA ALA A 253 -21.78 -11.44 -19.26
C ALA A 253 -22.13 -12.74 -20.03
N PRO A 254 -22.47 -12.69 -21.32
CA PRO A 254 -22.76 -13.89 -22.11
C PRO A 254 -21.59 -14.88 -22.02
N GLY A 255 -21.86 -16.09 -21.50
CA GLY A 255 -20.86 -17.16 -21.39
C GLY A 255 -19.92 -17.09 -20.18
N ASN A 256 -20.27 -16.40 -19.08
CA ASN A 256 -19.46 -16.30 -17.86
C ASN A 256 -18.02 -15.80 -18.12
N ARG A 257 -17.88 -14.77 -18.94
CA ARG A 257 -16.60 -14.06 -19.11
C ARG A 257 -16.29 -13.22 -17.87
N GLU A 258 -15.62 -13.83 -16.89
CA GLU A 258 -15.22 -13.18 -15.63
C GLU A 258 -14.21 -12.04 -15.85
N GLU A 259 -13.55 -12.01 -17.00
CA GLU A 259 -12.61 -10.97 -17.42
C GLU A 259 -13.29 -9.68 -17.93
N ALA A 260 -14.61 -9.68 -18.13
CA ALA A 260 -15.30 -8.56 -18.76
C ALA A 260 -15.67 -7.46 -17.76
N ALA A 261 -15.51 -6.19 -18.18
CA ALA A 261 -15.93 -5.04 -17.39
C ALA A 261 -17.44 -5.07 -17.11
N ARG A 262 -17.80 -5.02 -15.82
CA ARG A 262 -19.18 -5.12 -15.33
C ARG A 262 -19.34 -4.39 -13.99
N GLY A 263 -20.42 -3.61 -13.86
CA GLY A 263 -20.65 -2.82 -12.65
C GLY A 263 -19.45 -1.92 -12.33
N LEU A 264 -18.95 -1.93 -11.10
CA LEU A 264 -17.74 -1.17 -10.75
C LEU A 264 -16.43 -1.91 -11.05
N PHE A 265 -16.47 -3.16 -11.53
CA PHE A 265 -15.26 -3.92 -11.87
C PHE A 265 -14.84 -3.64 -13.32
N ILE A 266 -13.63 -3.10 -13.51
CA ILE A 266 -13.04 -2.80 -14.82
C ILE A 266 -11.58 -3.30 -14.81
N PRO A 267 -11.34 -4.58 -15.15
CA PRO A 267 -10.00 -5.15 -15.06
C PRO A 267 -9.06 -4.55 -16.11
N ASN A 268 -7.78 -4.44 -15.75
CA ASN A 268 -6.73 -4.11 -16.71
C ASN A 268 -6.44 -5.24 -17.68
N GLU A 269 -5.81 -4.92 -18.81
CA GLU A 269 -5.50 -5.91 -19.86
C GLU A 269 -4.69 -7.09 -19.30
N ALA A 270 -3.68 -6.83 -18.45
CA ALA A 270 -2.87 -7.88 -17.86
C ALA A 270 -3.68 -8.77 -16.91
N VAL A 271 -4.50 -8.19 -16.02
CA VAL A 271 -5.39 -8.94 -15.13
C VAL A 271 -6.45 -9.71 -15.92
N ALA A 272 -7.05 -9.11 -16.94
CA ALA A 272 -8.03 -9.76 -17.82
C ALA A 272 -7.40 -10.92 -18.61
N GLU A 273 -6.12 -10.81 -19.00
CA GLU A 273 -5.37 -11.92 -19.60
C GLU A 273 -5.15 -13.06 -18.59
N LEU A 274 -4.71 -12.76 -17.37
CA LEU A 274 -4.51 -13.76 -16.31
C LEU A 274 -5.82 -14.47 -15.94
N ILE A 275 -6.94 -13.74 -15.85
CA ILE A 275 -8.27 -14.32 -15.63
C ILE A 275 -8.65 -15.26 -16.80
N ARG A 276 -8.46 -14.82 -18.06
CA ARG A 276 -8.76 -15.65 -19.23
C ARG A 276 -7.95 -16.94 -19.28
N LYS A 277 -6.68 -16.87 -18.86
CA LYS A 277 -5.78 -18.02 -18.81
C LYS A 277 -5.96 -18.88 -17.55
N LYS A 278 -6.71 -18.40 -16.55
CA LYS A 278 -6.89 -19.04 -15.24
C LYS A 278 -5.56 -19.26 -14.50
N GLU A 279 -4.70 -18.23 -14.50
CA GLU A 279 -3.39 -18.28 -13.85
C GLU A 279 -3.40 -17.93 -12.36
N PHE A 280 -4.52 -17.41 -11.82
CA PHE A 280 -4.60 -17.09 -10.39
C PHE A 280 -4.87 -18.34 -9.56
N ASP A 281 -4.03 -18.56 -8.55
CA ASP A 281 -4.19 -19.60 -7.54
C ASP A 281 -4.92 -19.07 -6.30
N ASP A 282 -5.25 -20.00 -5.39
CA ASP A 282 -5.73 -19.63 -4.07
C ASP A 282 -4.64 -18.87 -3.30
N PHE A 283 -5.03 -17.77 -2.68
CA PHE A 283 -4.17 -17.00 -1.81
C PHE A 283 -4.51 -17.37 -0.36
N ASP A 284 -3.51 -17.82 0.39
CA ASP A 284 -3.66 -18.39 1.74
C ASP A 284 -4.07 -17.38 2.82
N GLN A 285 -5.20 -16.70 2.66
CA GLN A 285 -5.70 -15.67 3.59
C GLN A 285 -7.18 -15.89 3.95
N ASN A 286 -7.90 -16.74 3.21
CA ASN A 286 -9.34 -16.96 3.33
C ASN A 286 -9.71 -18.19 4.18
N PHE A 287 -9.16 -18.33 5.38
CA PHE A 287 -9.49 -19.43 6.30
C PHE A 287 -10.75 -19.15 7.14
N SER A 288 -11.47 -20.19 7.54
CA SER A 288 -12.53 -20.11 8.55
C SER A 288 -11.93 -20.14 9.96
N GLN A 289 -12.66 -19.63 10.94
CA GLN A 289 -12.25 -19.72 12.35
C GLN A 289 -12.02 -21.18 12.80
N GLY A 290 -12.79 -22.13 12.25
CA GLY A 290 -12.62 -23.55 12.55
C GLY A 290 -11.30 -24.11 12.05
N GLU A 291 -10.88 -23.74 10.83
CA GLU A 291 -9.60 -24.16 10.26
C GLU A 291 -8.44 -23.64 11.11
N LEU A 292 -8.43 -22.35 11.42
CA LEU A 292 -7.38 -21.73 12.24
C LEU A 292 -7.33 -22.30 13.66
N ALA A 293 -8.49 -22.59 14.27
CA ALA A 293 -8.53 -23.22 15.58
C ALA A 293 -7.93 -24.62 15.60
N TRP A 294 -7.92 -25.32 14.47
CA TRP A 294 -7.26 -26.62 14.31
C TRP A 294 -5.85 -26.51 13.69
N ASN A 295 -5.28 -25.30 13.61
CA ASN A 295 -4.01 -25.03 12.94
C ASN A 295 -3.96 -25.47 11.46
N LYS A 296 -5.11 -25.45 10.77
CA LYS A 296 -5.25 -25.77 9.34
C LYS A 296 -5.05 -24.50 8.49
N GLY A 297 -3.92 -23.84 8.70
CA GLY A 297 -3.44 -22.73 7.88
C GLY A 297 -2.93 -23.22 6.53
N ALA A 298 -2.13 -22.41 5.84
CA ALA A 298 -1.59 -22.72 4.51
C ALA A 298 -0.87 -24.08 4.50
N SER A 299 -0.03 -24.29 5.51
CA SER A 299 0.87 -25.44 5.62
C SER A 299 0.23 -26.80 5.93
N GLN A 300 -1.09 -26.83 6.18
CA GLN A 300 -1.80 -28.03 6.67
C GLN A 300 -3.20 -28.21 6.03
N GLN A 301 -3.52 -27.50 4.94
CA GLN A 301 -4.87 -27.60 4.35
C GLN A 301 -5.16 -28.99 3.77
N ASP A 302 -4.21 -29.55 3.02
CA ASP A 302 -4.44 -30.75 2.22
C ASP A 302 -4.34 -32.02 3.05
N GLU A 303 -3.31 -32.15 3.87
CA GLU A 303 -3.08 -33.35 4.69
C GLU A 303 -3.58 -33.25 6.13
N ARG A 304 -4.04 -32.07 6.54
CA ARG A 304 -4.63 -31.85 7.86
C ARG A 304 -3.68 -32.31 8.97
N GLU A 305 -4.09 -33.28 9.80
CA GLU A 305 -3.32 -33.76 10.94
C GLU A 305 -2.16 -34.71 10.55
N LEU A 306 -1.97 -35.07 9.27
CA LEU A 306 -0.86 -35.92 8.85
C LEU A 306 0.42 -35.09 8.68
N LYS A 307 1.38 -35.27 9.58
CA LYS A 307 2.64 -34.51 9.58
C LYS A 307 3.75 -35.19 8.77
N GLU A 308 3.93 -36.50 8.95
CA GLU A 308 4.92 -37.31 8.21
C GLU A 308 4.36 -38.70 7.92
N ALA A 309 4.67 -39.24 6.75
CA ALA A 309 4.36 -40.62 6.40
C ALA A 309 5.29 -41.10 5.30
N TYR A 310 6.19 -42.03 5.63
CA TYR A 310 7.17 -42.52 4.67
C TYR A 310 7.53 -44.00 4.88
N LEU A 311 8.10 -44.58 3.82
CA LEU A 311 8.72 -45.90 3.81
C LEU A 311 10.22 -45.77 3.63
N ASP A 312 10.97 -46.45 4.48
CA ASP A 312 12.41 -46.62 4.38
C ASP A 312 12.74 -48.01 3.83
N LEU A 313 13.60 -48.04 2.81
CA LEU A 313 14.03 -49.22 2.10
C LEU A 313 15.55 -49.25 2.06
N GLU A 314 16.16 -50.34 2.52
CA GLU A 314 17.59 -50.61 2.33
C GLU A 314 17.80 -51.71 1.29
N MET A 315 18.82 -51.56 0.46
CA MET A 315 19.19 -52.50 -0.60
C MET A 315 20.71 -52.56 -0.79
N LEU A 316 21.16 -53.62 -1.49
CA LEU A 316 22.55 -53.79 -1.93
C LEU A 316 23.55 -53.89 -0.76
N ASP A 317 23.25 -54.71 0.25
CA ASP A 317 24.00 -54.82 1.51
C ASP A 317 24.03 -53.47 2.26
N SER A 318 22.86 -52.83 2.38
CA SER A 318 22.65 -51.51 3.00
C SER A 318 23.49 -50.37 2.37
N ARG A 319 23.95 -50.53 1.13
CA ARG A 319 24.66 -49.47 0.39
C ARG A 319 23.72 -48.41 -0.16
N LEU A 320 22.52 -48.82 -0.54
CA LEU A 320 21.48 -47.93 -1.04
C LEU A 320 20.38 -47.85 0.02
N TRP A 321 20.12 -46.64 0.49
CA TRP A 321 18.99 -46.32 1.35
C TRP A 321 18.03 -45.42 0.56
N LEU A 322 16.74 -45.74 0.57
CA LEU A 322 15.68 -45.00 -0.11
C LEU A 322 14.56 -44.68 0.88
N ARG A 323 14.11 -43.43 0.89
CA ARG A 323 12.93 -42.97 1.63
C ARG A 323 11.92 -42.36 0.67
N ILE A 324 10.68 -42.85 0.72
CA ILE A 324 9.59 -42.44 -0.17
C ILE A 324 8.37 -42.07 0.68
N GLY A 325 7.84 -40.85 0.50
CA GLY A 325 6.65 -40.36 1.19
C GLY A 325 6.81 -38.93 1.71
N LYS A 326 5.85 -38.49 2.53
CA LYS A 326 5.84 -37.16 3.17
C LYS A 326 6.88 -37.10 4.29
N GLN A 327 7.94 -36.30 4.10
CA GLN A 327 9.14 -36.31 4.94
C GLN A 327 9.83 -34.93 5.01
N ASN A 328 10.65 -34.74 6.04
CA ASN A 328 11.60 -33.62 6.11
C ASN A 328 12.98 -34.02 5.53
N ILE A 329 13.55 -33.18 4.66
CA ILE A 329 14.87 -33.33 4.04
C ILE A 329 15.78 -32.21 4.55
N VAL A 330 16.65 -32.55 5.50
CA VAL A 330 17.54 -31.57 6.15
C VAL A 330 18.96 -31.68 5.60
N TRP A 331 19.43 -30.60 4.97
CA TRP A 331 20.80 -30.52 4.45
C TRP A 331 21.73 -29.62 5.27
N GLY A 332 21.17 -28.65 5.98
CA GLY A 332 21.92 -27.75 6.87
C GLY A 332 22.19 -28.35 8.26
N LYS A 333 23.11 -27.70 8.97
CA LYS A 333 23.61 -28.08 10.30
C LYS A 333 23.41 -26.96 11.33
N THR A 334 22.96 -25.79 10.88
CA THR A 334 22.66 -24.63 11.72
C THR A 334 21.29 -24.75 12.39
N GLU A 335 21.14 -24.20 13.60
CA GLU A 335 19.97 -24.47 14.45
C GLU A 335 18.82 -23.46 14.31
N LEU A 336 19.10 -22.22 13.88
CA LEU A 336 18.10 -21.14 13.88
C LEU A 336 17.83 -20.52 12.49
N PHE A 337 18.77 -20.64 11.56
CA PHE A 337 18.62 -20.15 10.19
C PHE A 337 19.06 -21.21 9.19
N ARG A 338 18.49 -21.16 7.99
CA ARG A 338 18.65 -22.15 6.94
C ARG A 338 19.59 -21.64 5.85
N THR A 339 20.87 -22.00 5.92
CA THR A 339 21.84 -21.61 4.87
C THR A 339 21.83 -22.61 3.73
N THR A 340 22.22 -23.87 3.98
CA THR A 340 22.18 -24.94 2.96
C THR A 340 20.87 -25.75 2.99
N ASP A 341 20.00 -25.51 3.97
CA ASP A 341 18.74 -26.22 4.18
C ASP A 341 17.59 -25.60 3.36
N GLN A 342 17.45 -25.94 2.08
CA GLN A 342 16.52 -25.25 1.17
C GLN A 342 15.26 -26.05 0.78
N PHE A 343 15.11 -27.32 1.18
CA PHE A 343 13.99 -28.15 0.73
C PHE A 343 12.66 -27.84 1.40
N ASN A 344 12.63 -27.76 2.74
CA ASN A 344 11.37 -27.74 3.49
C ASN A 344 10.93 -26.31 3.81
N PRO A 345 9.75 -25.86 3.37
CA PRO A 345 9.13 -24.62 3.81
C PRO A 345 8.91 -24.59 5.33
N GLN A 346 8.57 -23.42 5.86
CA GLN A 346 8.36 -23.22 7.30
C GLN A 346 7.00 -22.61 7.62
N ASP A 347 6.37 -23.12 8.67
CA ASP A 347 5.24 -22.52 9.37
C ASP A 347 5.77 -21.57 10.45
N LEU A 348 5.76 -20.28 10.11
CA LEU A 348 6.19 -19.18 10.97
C LEU A 348 5.01 -18.58 11.77
N ALA A 349 3.78 -19.08 11.57
CA ALA A 349 2.59 -18.62 12.31
C ALA A 349 2.44 -19.27 13.70
N LEU A 350 3.26 -20.28 14.02
CA LEU A 350 3.16 -21.04 15.28
C LEU A 350 3.58 -20.26 16.53
N ALA A 351 4.63 -19.44 16.42
CA ALA A 351 5.16 -18.58 17.48
C ALA A 351 6.16 -17.59 16.87
N THR A 352 6.51 -16.52 17.59
CA THR A 352 7.38 -15.45 17.06
C THR A 352 8.78 -15.94 16.64
N LEU A 353 9.36 -16.89 17.37
CA LEU A 353 10.62 -17.58 17.04
C LEU A 353 10.57 -19.04 17.53
N ALA A 354 9.78 -19.88 16.86
CA ALA A 354 9.74 -21.33 17.13
C ALA A 354 11.00 -22.05 16.62
N SER A 355 11.28 -23.26 17.14
CA SER A 355 12.42 -24.07 16.70
C SER A 355 12.22 -24.62 15.28
N LEU A 356 13.30 -24.81 14.52
CA LEU A 356 13.23 -25.33 13.15
C LEU A 356 12.56 -26.70 13.05
N GLU A 357 12.71 -27.55 14.07
CA GLU A 357 12.04 -28.86 14.11
C GLU A 357 10.51 -28.76 14.21
N GLU A 358 10.00 -27.71 14.85
CA GLU A 358 8.57 -27.48 15.03
C GLU A 358 7.95 -26.78 13.81
N THR A 359 8.71 -25.91 13.14
CA THR A 359 8.22 -25.08 12.02
C THR A 359 8.33 -25.76 10.65
N ARG A 360 9.18 -26.77 10.45
CA ARG A 360 9.32 -27.42 9.13
C ARG A 360 8.02 -28.03 8.63
N ILE A 361 7.75 -27.81 7.34
CA ILE A 361 6.67 -28.40 6.58
C ILE A 361 7.27 -29.58 5.79
N ALA A 362 6.79 -30.78 6.10
CA ALA A 362 7.22 -31.98 5.41
C ALA A 362 6.61 -32.01 4.01
N LEU A 363 7.33 -32.57 3.04
CA LEU A 363 6.93 -32.60 1.63
C LEU A 363 6.88 -34.02 1.10
N TRP A 364 6.02 -34.28 0.12
CA TRP A 364 5.98 -35.53 -0.63
C TRP A 364 7.22 -35.66 -1.53
N ALA A 365 8.19 -36.44 -1.06
CA ALA A 365 9.48 -36.54 -1.72
C ALA A 365 10.01 -37.97 -1.81
N VAL A 366 10.94 -38.17 -2.75
CA VAL A 366 11.82 -39.34 -2.82
C VAL A 366 13.23 -38.91 -2.50
N ARG A 367 13.87 -39.63 -1.58
CA ARG A 367 15.25 -39.42 -1.19
C ARG A 367 16.02 -40.72 -1.31
N GLY A 368 17.19 -40.68 -1.94
CA GLY A 368 18.07 -41.84 -2.09
C GLY A 368 19.49 -41.50 -1.68
N VAL A 369 20.09 -42.32 -0.82
CA VAL A 369 21.48 -42.19 -0.37
C VAL A 369 22.25 -43.44 -0.79
N TYR A 370 23.30 -43.26 -1.59
CA TYR A 370 24.21 -44.32 -1.99
C TYR A 370 25.58 -44.12 -1.33
N SER A 371 26.00 -45.11 -0.54
CA SER A 371 27.29 -45.11 0.15
C SER A 371 28.38 -45.79 -0.69
N PHE A 372 29.45 -45.04 -0.97
CA PHE A 372 30.67 -45.55 -1.60
C PHE A 372 31.72 -46.01 -0.57
N TYR A 373 31.39 -45.94 0.74
CA TYR A 373 32.32 -46.15 1.85
C TYR A 373 33.58 -45.27 1.72
N SER A 374 34.76 -45.87 1.64
CA SER A 374 36.02 -45.14 1.48
C SER A 374 36.49 -45.18 0.02
N VAL A 375 36.76 -44.01 -0.56
CA VAL A 375 37.28 -43.86 -1.93
C VAL A 375 38.65 -43.16 -1.86
N GLY A 376 39.73 -43.94 -1.94
CA GLY A 376 41.09 -43.41 -1.84
C GLY A 376 41.34 -42.75 -0.47
N PRO A 377 41.72 -41.45 -0.40
CA PRO A 377 41.93 -40.75 0.86
C PRO A 377 40.64 -40.22 1.52
N LEU A 378 39.49 -40.37 0.86
CA LEU A 378 38.19 -39.91 1.36
C LEU A 378 37.47 -41.05 2.09
N GLU A 379 36.89 -40.73 3.23
CA GLU A 379 36.10 -41.64 4.07
C GLU A 379 34.63 -41.24 4.03
N ASP A 380 33.73 -42.19 4.32
CA ASP A 380 32.27 -41.97 4.40
C ASP A 380 31.69 -41.21 3.18
N VAL A 381 32.16 -41.54 1.98
CA VAL A 381 31.70 -40.91 0.74
C VAL A 381 30.28 -41.34 0.43
N ARG A 382 29.35 -40.40 0.40
CA ARG A 382 27.92 -40.63 0.16
C ARG A 382 27.39 -39.66 -0.90
N LEU A 383 26.64 -40.18 -1.86
CA LEU A 383 25.83 -39.37 -2.76
C LEU A 383 24.38 -39.50 -2.35
N GLU A 384 23.75 -38.36 -2.10
CA GLU A 384 22.34 -38.22 -1.82
C GLU A 384 21.67 -37.51 -2.99
N LEU A 385 20.55 -38.06 -3.45
CA LEU A 385 19.67 -37.47 -4.44
C LEU A 385 18.29 -37.29 -3.79
N ALA A 386 17.71 -36.11 -3.96
CA ALA A 386 16.39 -35.78 -3.45
C ALA A 386 15.54 -35.20 -4.58
N PHE A 387 14.28 -35.60 -4.63
CA PHE A 387 13.30 -35.21 -5.63
C PHE A 387 11.98 -34.92 -4.92
N ASN A 388 11.56 -33.66 -4.96
CA ASN A 388 10.25 -33.23 -4.48
C ASN A 388 9.24 -33.38 -5.63
N PHE A 389 8.18 -34.14 -5.38
CA PHE A 389 7.07 -34.32 -6.33
C PHE A 389 5.74 -33.82 -5.76
N ASP A 390 5.81 -33.13 -4.64
CA ASP A 390 4.73 -32.35 -4.07
C ASP A 390 4.45 -31.11 -4.93
N ASP A 391 3.24 -30.56 -4.82
CA ASP A 391 3.00 -29.21 -5.31
C ASP A 391 3.81 -28.18 -4.51
N MET A 392 3.97 -26.98 -5.07
CA MET A 392 4.82 -25.97 -4.44
C MET A 392 4.11 -25.40 -3.20
N GLU A 393 4.67 -25.75 -2.05
CA GLU A 393 4.20 -25.28 -0.74
C GLU A 393 4.97 -24.02 -0.32
N PRO A 394 4.30 -22.87 -0.13
CA PRO A 394 4.96 -21.66 0.35
C PRO A 394 5.23 -21.72 1.87
N ALA A 395 6.10 -20.84 2.35
CA ALA A 395 6.22 -20.62 3.79
C ALA A 395 4.90 -20.08 4.36
N ASP A 396 4.37 -20.73 5.41
CA ASP A 396 3.15 -20.31 6.07
C ASP A 396 3.46 -19.19 7.08
N LEU A 397 3.14 -17.96 6.66
CA LEU A 397 3.28 -16.76 7.48
C LEU A 397 2.01 -16.47 8.32
N GLY A 398 1.01 -17.34 8.21
CA GLY A 398 -0.34 -17.16 8.73
C GLY A 398 -1.18 -16.17 7.91
N ARG A 399 -2.37 -15.85 8.41
CA ARG A 399 -3.23 -14.78 7.88
C ARG A 399 -3.31 -13.58 8.81
N CYS A 400 -3.64 -12.43 8.23
CA CYS A 400 -3.92 -11.26 9.06
C CYS A 400 -5.04 -11.53 10.08
N GLY A 401 -4.75 -11.25 11.35
CA GLY A 401 -5.63 -11.55 12.47
C GLY A 401 -5.30 -12.85 13.21
N GLU A 402 -4.25 -13.56 12.83
CA GLU A 402 -3.60 -14.54 13.70
C GLU A 402 -2.57 -13.87 14.64
N PRO A 403 -2.26 -14.48 15.79
CA PRO A 403 -1.48 -13.82 16.84
C PRO A 403 0.00 -13.57 16.49
N TYR A 404 0.61 -14.48 15.73
CA TYR A 404 2.04 -14.47 15.41
C TYR A 404 2.36 -14.04 13.99
N THR A 405 1.33 -13.78 13.18
CA THR A 405 1.50 -13.33 11.81
C THR A 405 2.32 -12.03 11.76
N PRO A 406 3.43 -11.99 11.01
CA PRO A 406 4.20 -10.78 10.81
C PRO A 406 3.36 -9.68 10.15
N ASN A 407 3.55 -8.43 10.57
CA ASN A 407 2.82 -7.28 10.03
C ASN A 407 2.77 -7.19 8.48
N PRO A 408 3.83 -7.55 7.71
CA PRO A 408 3.78 -7.54 6.25
C PRO A 408 2.70 -8.44 5.61
N VAL A 409 2.27 -9.52 6.28
CA VAL A 409 1.16 -10.36 5.78
C VAL A 409 -0.17 -9.61 5.83
N CYS A 410 -0.36 -8.75 6.83
CA CYS A 410 -1.49 -7.85 6.87
C CYS A 410 -1.46 -6.82 5.73
N ASP A 411 -0.29 -6.43 5.25
CA ASP A 411 -0.17 -5.60 4.03
C ASP A 411 -0.56 -6.39 2.77
N LYS A 412 -0.18 -7.67 2.66
CA LYS A 412 -0.67 -8.60 1.60
C LYS A 412 -2.20 -8.66 1.61
N THR A 413 -2.78 -8.87 2.78
CA THR A 413 -4.24 -8.97 2.99
C THR A 413 -4.95 -7.68 2.58
N ALA A 414 -4.45 -6.53 3.04
CA ALA A 414 -5.01 -5.23 2.72
C ALA A 414 -4.88 -4.91 1.22
N GLY A 415 -3.75 -5.29 0.59
CA GLY A 415 -3.52 -5.13 -0.84
C GLY A 415 -4.48 -5.97 -1.70
N LEU A 416 -4.71 -7.23 -1.33
CA LEU A 416 -5.68 -8.10 -2.01
C LEU A 416 -7.11 -7.56 -1.88
N PHE A 417 -7.48 -7.09 -0.68
CA PHE A 417 -8.77 -6.47 -0.44
C PHE A 417 -8.93 -5.16 -1.24
N ALA A 418 -7.91 -4.30 -1.26
CA ALA A 418 -7.92 -3.05 -2.00
C ALA A 418 -8.11 -3.27 -3.51
N HIS A 419 -7.45 -4.28 -4.10
CA HIS A 419 -7.62 -4.59 -5.53
C HIS A 419 -9.06 -4.96 -5.86
N GLY A 420 -9.72 -5.76 -5.02
CA GLY A 420 -11.12 -6.11 -5.17
C GLY A 420 -12.06 -4.90 -5.19
N LEU A 421 -11.71 -3.84 -4.46
CA LEU A 421 -12.47 -2.60 -4.40
C LEU A 421 -12.14 -1.66 -5.56
N VAL A 422 -10.87 -1.27 -5.73
CA VAL A 422 -10.47 -0.14 -6.58
C VAL A 422 -9.56 -0.53 -7.76
N GLY A 423 -9.21 -1.81 -7.91
CA GLY A 423 -8.43 -2.31 -9.05
C GLY A 423 -6.94 -1.98 -9.03
N THR A 424 -6.40 -1.60 -7.86
CA THR A 424 -4.98 -1.32 -7.61
C THR A 424 -4.44 -2.22 -6.50
N ALA A 425 -3.12 -2.29 -6.32
CA ALA A 425 -2.43 -3.16 -5.36
C ALA A 425 -2.27 -4.61 -5.83
N LEU A 426 -2.63 -5.62 -5.01
CA LEU A 426 -2.34 -7.03 -5.32
C LEU A 426 -3.57 -7.72 -5.94
N ALA A 427 -3.45 -8.20 -7.17
CA ALA A 427 -4.55 -8.88 -7.87
C ALA A 427 -4.74 -10.34 -7.42
N GLY A 428 -3.68 -10.98 -6.92
CA GLY A 428 -3.71 -12.38 -6.53
C GLY A 428 -2.31 -12.96 -6.40
N GLU A 429 -2.26 -14.29 -6.36
CA GLU A 429 -1.05 -15.10 -6.26
C GLU A 429 -1.00 -16.05 -7.47
N ILE A 430 0.21 -16.30 -7.97
CA ILE A 430 0.47 -17.24 -9.05
C ILE A 430 1.57 -18.17 -8.57
N ARG A 431 1.21 -19.42 -8.36
CA ARG A 431 2.11 -20.49 -7.93
C ARG A 431 2.67 -21.23 -9.14
N PRO A 432 3.81 -21.90 -8.96
CA PRO A 432 4.28 -22.86 -9.93
C PRO A 432 3.21 -23.93 -10.22
N PRO A 433 3.16 -24.46 -11.45
CA PRO A 433 2.23 -25.53 -11.78
C PRO A 433 2.53 -26.78 -10.95
N ASP A 434 1.50 -27.57 -10.66
CA ASP A 434 1.63 -28.89 -10.05
C ASP A 434 2.60 -29.76 -10.90
N PRO A 435 3.62 -30.40 -10.30
CA PRO A 435 4.57 -31.23 -11.03
C PRO A 435 3.96 -32.42 -11.79
N TRP A 436 2.74 -32.84 -11.46
CA TRP A 436 1.96 -33.85 -12.17
C TRP A 436 1.28 -33.31 -13.44
N ASP A 437 1.05 -32.00 -13.51
CA ASP A 437 0.50 -31.30 -14.67
C ASP A 437 1.62 -30.73 -15.58
N ASP A 438 2.67 -30.16 -14.99
CA ASP A 438 3.85 -29.64 -15.70
C ASP A 438 5.14 -29.95 -14.95
N ILE A 439 6.14 -30.50 -15.65
CA ILE A 439 7.46 -30.80 -15.10
C ILE A 439 8.20 -29.56 -14.58
N GLU A 440 7.79 -28.36 -14.98
CA GLU A 440 8.32 -27.11 -14.42
C GLU A 440 8.03 -26.96 -12.92
N GLY A 441 7.03 -27.65 -12.36
CA GLY A 441 6.75 -27.71 -10.93
C GLY A 441 7.80 -28.48 -10.11
N LEU A 442 8.58 -29.37 -10.75
CA LEU A 442 9.49 -30.27 -10.03
C LEU A 442 10.68 -29.54 -9.40
N GLU A 443 11.03 -29.98 -8.19
CA GLU A 443 12.23 -29.56 -7.47
C GLU A 443 13.12 -30.77 -7.18
N PHE A 444 14.43 -30.58 -7.30
CA PHE A 444 15.37 -31.66 -7.09
C PHE A 444 16.72 -31.13 -6.64
N GLY A 445 17.51 -32.02 -6.06
CA GLY A 445 18.87 -31.69 -5.71
C GLY A 445 19.74 -32.91 -5.49
N ALA A 446 21.04 -32.66 -5.50
CA ALA A 446 22.07 -33.63 -5.16
C ALA A 446 22.95 -33.10 -4.03
N ARG A 447 23.35 -33.98 -3.12
CA ARG A 447 24.31 -33.69 -2.06
C ARG A 447 25.38 -34.78 -2.01
N MET A 448 26.64 -34.40 -2.07
CA MET A 448 27.78 -35.29 -1.88
C MET A 448 28.45 -34.97 -0.54
N GLU A 449 28.47 -35.94 0.37
CA GLU A 449 29.15 -35.86 1.66
C GLU A 449 30.40 -36.74 1.64
N PHE A 450 31.49 -36.25 2.24
CA PHE A 450 32.71 -37.04 2.44
C PHE A 450 33.53 -36.47 3.60
N ARG A 451 34.32 -37.34 4.22
CA ARG A 451 35.27 -36.96 5.27
C ARG A 451 36.71 -37.05 4.75
N TRP A 452 37.53 -36.08 5.12
CA TRP A 452 38.97 -36.13 4.94
C TRP A 452 39.69 -35.78 6.25
N ASN A 453 40.29 -36.79 6.88
CA ASN A 453 40.88 -36.68 8.21
C ASN A 453 39.85 -36.19 9.25
N ARG A 454 40.05 -35.00 9.85
CA ARG A 454 39.15 -34.41 10.85
C ARG A 454 38.05 -33.51 10.27
N PHE A 455 38.05 -33.29 8.96
CA PHE A 455 37.10 -32.41 8.28
C PHE A 455 36.00 -33.24 7.63
N SER A 456 34.75 -32.93 7.92
CA SER A 456 33.60 -33.40 7.14
C SER A 456 33.22 -32.32 6.13
N PHE A 457 32.93 -32.70 4.89
CA PHE A 457 32.52 -31.81 3.82
C PHE A 457 31.19 -32.26 3.23
N ALA A 458 30.37 -31.29 2.83
CA ALA A 458 29.23 -31.53 1.95
C ALA A 458 29.23 -30.50 0.81
N LEU A 459 28.97 -30.98 -0.40
CA LEU A 459 28.66 -30.17 -1.57
C LEU A 459 27.21 -30.45 -1.95
N SER A 460 26.38 -29.43 -2.07
CA SER A 460 24.99 -29.58 -2.48
C SER A 460 24.66 -28.67 -3.66
N ASP A 461 23.73 -29.10 -4.48
CA ASP A 461 23.13 -28.31 -5.56
C ASP A 461 21.63 -28.58 -5.53
N PHE A 462 20.85 -27.54 -5.26
CA PHE A 462 19.38 -27.59 -5.19
C PHE A 462 18.79 -26.71 -6.28
N TYR A 463 17.86 -27.26 -7.04
CA TYR A 463 17.09 -26.54 -8.05
C TYR A 463 15.61 -26.63 -7.70
N GLY A 464 15.05 -25.52 -7.24
CA GLY A 464 13.68 -25.43 -6.72
C GLY A 464 13.23 -23.98 -6.59
N TYR A 465 12.05 -23.77 -6.04
CA TYR A 465 11.46 -22.45 -5.85
C TYR A 465 11.91 -21.81 -4.53
N ASP A 466 11.84 -20.49 -4.46
CA ASP A 466 11.90 -19.79 -3.18
C ASP A 466 10.60 -20.02 -2.41
N ASP A 467 10.67 -20.35 -1.11
CA ASP A 467 9.50 -20.55 -0.26
C ASP A 467 8.73 -19.23 -0.05
N PHE A 468 9.39 -18.08 -0.25
CA PHE A 468 8.79 -16.75 -0.12
C PHE A 468 8.46 -16.13 -1.48
N PRO A 469 7.27 -15.52 -1.64
CA PRO A 469 6.94 -14.85 -2.87
C PRO A 469 7.66 -13.50 -2.98
N TYR A 470 7.92 -13.09 -4.21
CA TYR A 470 8.20 -11.69 -4.54
C TYR A 470 6.96 -11.06 -5.19
N VAL A 471 6.88 -9.73 -5.13
CA VAL A 471 5.82 -8.99 -5.80
C VAL A 471 6.25 -8.72 -7.24
N ASP A 472 5.54 -9.33 -8.20
CA ASP A 472 5.71 -9.12 -9.64
C ASP A 472 4.73 -8.06 -10.15
N PRO A 473 5.19 -6.85 -10.55
CA PRO A 473 4.29 -5.84 -11.07
C PRO A 473 3.91 -6.15 -12.52
N ILE A 474 2.66 -6.54 -12.74
CA ILE A 474 2.15 -6.93 -14.06
C ILE A 474 1.63 -5.73 -14.86
N PHE A 475 1.28 -4.63 -14.19
CA PHE A 475 0.71 -3.47 -14.86
C PHE A 475 0.94 -2.18 -14.08
N TYR A 476 1.39 -1.14 -14.76
CA TYR A 476 1.40 0.23 -14.23
C TYR A 476 0.65 1.14 -15.16
N TYR A 477 -0.07 2.09 -14.59
CA TYR A 477 -0.73 3.11 -15.39
C TYR A 477 -0.36 4.49 -14.87
N THR A 478 -0.32 5.41 -15.82
CA THR A 478 -0.26 6.84 -15.55
C THR A 478 -1.09 7.55 -16.62
N ARG A 479 -1.71 8.69 -16.30
CA ARG A 479 -2.36 9.55 -17.30
C ARG A 479 -1.40 9.82 -18.47
N ASN A 480 -1.72 9.31 -19.65
CA ASN A 480 -0.87 9.39 -20.83
C ASN A 480 -1.45 10.35 -21.89
N VAL A 481 -0.68 11.39 -22.21
CA VAL A 481 -0.98 12.38 -23.24
C VAL A 481 0.30 12.68 -24.03
N ASP A 482 0.17 13.08 -25.29
CA ASP A 482 1.31 13.50 -26.11
C ASP A 482 1.91 14.79 -25.53
N PRO A 483 3.22 14.86 -25.24
CA PRO A 483 3.83 16.04 -24.65
C PRO A 483 3.84 17.30 -25.53
N ARG A 484 3.58 17.18 -26.83
CA ARG A 484 3.60 18.28 -27.81
C ARG A 484 2.21 18.85 -28.06
N THR A 485 1.19 18.00 -28.11
CA THR A 485 -0.19 18.37 -28.42
C THR A 485 -1.10 18.35 -27.19
N GLY A 486 -0.73 17.71 -26.09
CA GLY A 486 -1.63 17.48 -24.94
C GLY A 486 -2.73 16.43 -25.21
N ARG A 487 -2.76 15.85 -26.40
CA ARG A 487 -3.81 14.92 -26.84
C ARG A 487 -3.74 13.56 -26.14
N PRO A 488 -4.87 12.91 -25.82
CA PRO A 488 -4.89 11.60 -25.18
C PRO A 488 -4.20 10.52 -26.01
N ARG A 489 -3.35 9.73 -25.35
CA ARG A 489 -2.68 8.57 -25.94
C ARG A 489 -3.21 7.27 -25.34
N ARG A 490 -3.05 6.18 -26.08
CA ARG A 490 -3.30 4.82 -25.56
C ARG A 490 -2.46 4.60 -24.29
N ALA A 491 -2.87 3.71 -23.41
CA ALA A 491 -2.07 3.43 -22.22
C ALA A 491 -0.65 3.04 -22.63
N GLN A 492 0.33 3.59 -21.91
CA GLN A 492 1.75 3.26 -22.03
C GLN A 492 2.42 3.51 -23.41
N THR A 493 1.71 3.89 -24.47
CA THR A 493 2.33 4.21 -25.76
C THR A 493 3.15 5.50 -25.69
N LYS A 494 4.23 5.53 -26.47
CA LYS A 494 5.11 6.68 -26.68
C LYS A 494 5.01 7.29 -28.08
N GLN A 495 4.23 6.68 -28.96
CA GLN A 495 4.00 7.22 -30.30
C GLN A 495 3.32 8.59 -30.22
N GLY A 496 3.50 9.40 -31.27
CA GLY A 496 2.87 10.70 -31.38
C GLY A 496 1.36 10.59 -31.51
N CYS A 497 0.67 11.67 -31.12
CA CYS A 497 -0.73 11.86 -31.38
C CYS A 497 -1.02 13.31 -31.81
N ASP A 498 -0.96 13.51 -33.12
CA ASP A 498 -1.11 14.76 -33.85
C ASP A 498 -1.97 14.56 -35.12
N PRO A 499 -3.25 14.20 -35.01
CA PRO A 499 -4.10 13.96 -36.19
C PRO A 499 -4.48 15.26 -36.92
N GLU A 500 -4.21 16.42 -36.33
CA GLU A 500 -4.40 17.71 -36.98
C GLU A 500 -3.21 18.11 -37.84
N GLY A 501 -2.09 17.38 -37.73
CA GLY A 501 -0.87 17.64 -38.50
C GLY A 501 -0.21 18.96 -38.13
N LEU A 502 -0.31 19.37 -36.86
CA LEU A 502 0.32 20.58 -36.33
C LEU A 502 1.86 20.47 -36.32
N PHE A 503 2.37 19.24 -36.23
CA PHE A 503 3.78 18.90 -36.19
C PHE A 503 4.17 17.90 -37.30
N ASP A 504 3.99 16.61 -37.05
CA ASP A 504 4.43 15.53 -37.96
C ASP A 504 3.26 14.67 -38.48
N GLY A 505 2.04 14.87 -37.96
CA GLY A 505 0.88 14.09 -38.37
C GLY A 505 0.86 12.67 -37.81
N ASP A 506 1.73 12.32 -36.84
CA ASP A 506 1.78 10.98 -36.27
C ASP A 506 0.50 10.71 -35.45
N THR A 507 -0.21 9.66 -35.80
CA THR A 507 -1.46 9.25 -35.14
C THR A 507 -1.40 7.85 -34.55
N GLU A 508 -0.24 7.18 -34.64
CA GLU A 508 -0.09 5.80 -34.20
C GLU A 508 -0.38 5.64 -32.69
N GLY A 509 -0.06 6.67 -31.90
CA GLY A 509 -0.26 6.68 -30.45
C GLY A 509 -1.63 7.17 -29.98
N CYS A 510 -2.49 7.64 -30.89
CA CYS A 510 -3.75 8.27 -30.50
C CYS A 510 -4.75 7.31 -29.85
N LEU A 511 -5.37 7.77 -28.76
CA LEU A 511 -6.50 7.08 -28.15
C LEU A 511 -7.80 7.47 -28.85
N SER A 512 -8.59 6.47 -29.24
CA SER A 512 -9.96 6.66 -29.69
C SER A 512 -10.93 6.55 -28.50
N ALA A 513 -12.14 7.10 -28.66
CA ALA A 513 -13.20 6.97 -27.67
C ALA A 513 -13.64 5.51 -27.46
N GLU A 514 -13.64 4.72 -28.54
CA GLU A 514 -14.06 3.31 -28.52
C GLU A 514 -13.06 2.45 -27.72
N ASP A 515 -11.77 2.75 -27.81
CA ASP A 515 -10.70 1.99 -27.15
C ASP A 515 -10.41 2.48 -25.71
N ALA A 516 -11.07 3.56 -25.25
CA ALA A 516 -10.80 4.18 -23.96
C ALA A 516 -11.01 3.23 -22.78
N LEU A 517 -12.03 2.36 -22.84
CA LEU A 517 -12.29 1.38 -21.78
C LEU A 517 -11.16 0.34 -21.66
N GLU A 518 -10.59 -0.08 -22.79
CA GLU A 518 -9.51 -1.07 -22.83
C GLU A 518 -8.16 -0.46 -22.42
N HIS A 519 -7.89 0.77 -22.82
CA HIS A 519 -6.60 1.39 -22.56
C HIS A 519 -6.56 2.24 -21.28
N HIS A 520 -7.66 2.75 -20.75
CA HIS A 520 -7.68 3.58 -19.52
C HIS A 520 -8.49 2.94 -18.37
N HIS A 521 -8.65 1.62 -18.37
CA HIS A 521 -9.46 0.83 -17.42
C HIS A 521 -9.18 1.13 -15.93
N ALA A 522 -7.91 1.28 -15.52
CA ALA A 522 -7.54 1.33 -14.10
C ALA A 522 -7.90 2.69 -13.48
N ASN A 523 -7.76 3.76 -14.26
CA ASN A 523 -8.23 5.08 -13.89
C ASN A 523 -9.76 5.08 -13.73
N GLN A 524 -10.45 4.35 -14.62
CA GLN A 524 -11.91 4.34 -14.68
C GLN A 524 -12.56 3.61 -13.50
N GLN A 525 -12.07 2.43 -13.10
CA GLN A 525 -12.66 1.69 -11.97
C GLN A 525 -12.63 2.53 -10.69
N ARG A 526 -11.44 3.04 -10.35
CA ARG A 526 -11.26 3.84 -9.14
C ARG A 526 -12.12 5.10 -9.14
N PHE A 527 -12.15 5.82 -10.26
CA PHE A 527 -13.01 6.98 -10.42
C PHE A 527 -14.50 6.63 -10.28
N ALA A 528 -14.92 5.49 -10.86
CA ALA A 528 -16.30 5.00 -10.75
C ALA A 528 -16.68 4.64 -9.32
N VAL A 529 -15.79 4.05 -8.52
CA VAL A 529 -16.02 3.74 -7.09
C VAL A 529 -16.16 5.02 -6.26
N ILE A 530 -15.31 6.02 -6.50
CA ILE A 530 -15.43 7.33 -5.81
C ILE A 530 -16.73 8.03 -6.22
N CYS A 531 -17.12 7.93 -7.50
CA CYS A 531 -18.37 8.50 -7.97
C CYS A 531 -19.62 7.75 -7.50
N SER A 532 -19.58 6.42 -7.36
CA SER A 532 -20.72 5.64 -6.87
C SER A 532 -20.98 5.90 -5.37
N SER A 533 -19.96 6.35 -4.65
CA SER A 533 -19.98 6.65 -3.23
C SER A 533 -20.14 8.15 -2.91
N SER A 534 -20.45 9.00 -3.90
CA SER A 534 -20.65 10.44 -3.70
C SER A 534 -21.82 11.00 -4.50
N VAL A 535 -22.36 12.14 -4.07
CA VAL A 535 -23.37 12.93 -4.79
C VAL A 535 -22.80 14.32 -5.07
N GLY A 536 -23.20 14.93 -6.17
CA GLY A 536 -22.83 16.30 -6.54
C GLY A 536 -23.02 17.29 -5.40
N PHE A 537 -22.14 18.30 -5.31
CA PHE A 537 -22.28 19.37 -4.31
C PHE A 537 -23.47 20.31 -4.59
N SER A 538 -24.16 20.14 -5.72
CA SER A 538 -25.37 20.89 -6.08
C SER A 538 -26.62 20.07 -5.80
N SER A 539 -27.57 20.63 -5.05
CA SER A 539 -28.90 20.01 -4.85
C SER A 539 -29.75 19.98 -6.14
N LEU A 540 -29.34 20.73 -7.17
CA LEU A 540 -30.02 20.86 -8.46
C LEU A 540 -29.68 19.72 -9.44
N ASP A 541 -28.59 18.98 -9.21
CA ASP A 541 -28.27 17.76 -9.96
C ASP A 541 -27.80 16.65 -9.03
N ARG A 542 -28.76 15.86 -8.56
CA ARG A 542 -28.50 14.69 -7.70
C ARG A 542 -28.12 13.44 -8.48
N SER A 543 -28.18 13.49 -9.81
CA SER A 543 -27.81 12.38 -10.70
C SER A 543 -26.30 12.34 -10.99
N ALA A 544 -25.61 13.47 -10.82
CA ALA A 544 -24.16 13.57 -10.89
C ALA A 544 -23.49 13.21 -9.55
N CYS A 545 -22.31 12.58 -9.62
CA CYS A 545 -21.41 12.43 -8.46
C CYS A 545 -20.63 13.73 -8.19
N ALA A 546 -19.91 13.79 -7.07
CA ALA A 546 -19.12 14.96 -6.70
C ALA A 546 -18.07 15.34 -7.76
N GLN A 547 -17.53 14.35 -8.49
CA GLN A 547 -16.48 14.54 -9.49
C GLN A 547 -17.02 14.83 -10.90
N SER A 548 -18.30 14.52 -11.19
CA SER A 548 -18.90 14.72 -12.51
C SER A 548 -19.90 15.87 -12.58
N VAL A 549 -20.18 16.54 -11.46
CA VAL A 549 -21.10 17.67 -11.41
C VAL A 549 -20.65 18.86 -12.27
N PHE A 550 -19.35 18.96 -12.57
CA PHE A 550 -18.80 19.93 -13.52
C PHE A 550 -19.34 19.73 -14.94
N ASN A 551 -19.83 18.53 -15.26
CA ASN A 551 -20.38 18.15 -16.55
C ASN A 551 -21.91 18.08 -16.58
N SER A 552 -22.57 18.61 -15.56
CA SER A 552 -24.02 18.55 -15.42
C SER A 552 -24.77 19.35 -16.50
N ASN A 553 -25.71 18.68 -17.17
CA ASN A 553 -26.64 19.30 -18.13
C ASN A 553 -27.92 19.85 -17.47
N ARG A 554 -28.03 19.82 -16.14
CA ARG A 554 -29.19 20.37 -15.41
C ARG A 554 -29.07 21.89 -15.32
N SER A 555 -30.21 22.58 -15.24
CA SER A 555 -30.24 24.03 -15.07
C SER A 555 -29.62 24.46 -13.74
N ALA A 556 -28.75 25.45 -13.80
CA ALA A 556 -28.18 26.12 -12.62
C ALA A 556 -29.20 26.95 -11.82
N LEU A 557 -30.42 27.12 -12.33
CA LEU A 557 -31.49 27.89 -11.70
C LEU A 557 -32.65 27.02 -11.22
N THR A 558 -33.04 26.03 -12.01
CA THR A 558 -34.25 25.21 -11.75
C THR A 558 -33.97 23.74 -11.50
N GLY A 559 -32.76 23.23 -11.81
CA GLY A 559 -32.45 21.79 -11.81
C GLY A 559 -33.11 20.98 -12.94
N GLU A 560 -33.89 21.63 -13.80
CA GLU A 560 -34.52 20.97 -14.96
C GLU A 560 -33.45 20.54 -15.98
N PRO A 561 -33.57 19.36 -16.59
CA PRO A 561 -32.61 18.87 -17.58
C PRO A 561 -32.67 19.70 -18.88
N ASP A 562 -31.52 19.90 -19.52
CA ASP A 562 -31.36 20.62 -20.80
C ASP A 562 -31.89 22.08 -20.80
N ALA A 563 -32.09 22.67 -19.62
CA ALA A 563 -32.53 24.05 -19.45
C ALA A 563 -31.35 25.00 -19.14
N VAL A 564 -31.31 26.14 -19.82
CA VAL A 564 -30.22 27.12 -19.76
C VAL A 564 -30.48 28.25 -18.73
N PRO A 565 -29.44 28.78 -18.06
CA PRO A 565 -28.06 28.30 -18.11
C PRO A 565 -27.90 26.97 -17.35
N SER A 566 -27.15 26.02 -17.91
CA SER A 566 -26.83 24.76 -17.23
C SER A 566 -25.78 24.99 -16.13
N ILE A 567 -25.65 24.03 -15.22
CA ILE A 567 -24.63 24.04 -14.15
C ILE A 567 -23.23 24.15 -14.77
N THR A 568 -22.93 23.35 -15.80
CA THR A 568 -21.66 23.44 -16.53
C THR A 568 -21.41 24.84 -17.08
N THR A 569 -22.39 25.47 -17.74
CA THR A 569 -22.20 26.80 -18.31
C THR A 569 -21.93 27.86 -17.24
N VAL A 570 -22.62 27.80 -16.09
CA VAL A 570 -22.36 28.74 -14.99
C VAL A 570 -20.98 28.52 -14.38
N LEU A 571 -20.57 27.26 -14.21
CA LEU A 571 -19.23 26.92 -13.70
C LEU A 571 -18.14 27.37 -14.69
N GLY A 572 -18.31 27.13 -15.99
CA GLY A 572 -17.40 27.60 -17.03
C GLY A 572 -17.23 29.12 -17.03
N GLN A 573 -18.32 29.87 -16.85
CA GLN A 573 -18.27 31.31 -16.64
C GLN A 573 -17.47 31.70 -15.40
N VAL A 574 -17.63 31.01 -14.27
CA VAL A 574 -16.86 31.32 -13.05
C VAL A 574 -15.39 31.01 -13.23
N PHE A 575 -15.06 29.88 -13.86
CA PHE A 575 -13.69 29.47 -14.13
C PHE A 575 -12.97 30.40 -15.10
N SER A 576 -13.68 30.97 -16.08
CA SER A 576 -13.16 32.01 -16.97
C SER A 576 -13.02 33.39 -16.30
N GLY A 577 -13.53 33.56 -15.08
CA GLY A 577 -13.50 34.81 -14.31
C GLY A 577 -14.72 35.73 -14.45
N SER A 578 -15.80 35.27 -15.08
CA SER A 578 -17.03 36.05 -15.29
C SER A 578 -17.71 36.46 -13.99
N THR A 579 -17.87 37.76 -13.79
CA THR A 579 -18.61 38.32 -12.65
C THR A 579 -20.10 37.96 -12.65
N ALA A 580 -20.68 37.72 -13.83
CA ALA A 580 -22.06 37.27 -13.99
C ALA A 580 -22.25 35.84 -13.46
N GLY A 581 -21.39 34.90 -13.88
CA GLY A 581 -21.41 33.53 -13.39
C GLY A 581 -21.17 33.46 -11.89
N ALA A 582 -20.21 34.24 -11.39
CA ALA A 582 -19.93 34.32 -9.97
C ALA A 582 -21.09 34.85 -9.13
N THR A 583 -21.87 35.78 -9.67
CA THR A 583 -23.09 36.27 -9.03
C THR A 583 -24.16 35.18 -8.96
N ILE A 584 -24.30 34.35 -10.00
CA ILE A 584 -25.25 33.21 -10.01
C ILE A 584 -24.83 32.17 -8.97
N VAL A 585 -23.55 31.76 -8.94
CA VAL A 585 -23.02 30.82 -7.92
C VAL A 585 -23.29 31.33 -6.51
N ARG A 586 -23.00 32.61 -6.24
CA ARG A 586 -23.24 33.23 -4.94
C ARG A 586 -24.72 33.20 -4.52
N ASN A 587 -25.63 33.46 -5.46
CA ASN A 587 -27.04 33.68 -5.13
C ASN A 587 -27.88 32.39 -5.11
N PHE A 588 -27.53 31.37 -5.91
CA PHE A 588 -28.36 30.18 -6.12
C PHE A 588 -27.81 28.90 -5.51
N PHE A 589 -26.49 28.79 -5.33
CA PHE A 589 -25.87 27.56 -4.82
C PHE A 589 -25.42 27.64 -3.36
N VAL A 590 -25.46 28.82 -2.73
CA VAL A 590 -25.08 29.01 -1.33
C VAL A 590 -26.21 29.67 -0.54
N PRO A 591 -27.21 28.91 -0.04
CA PRO A 591 -28.37 29.46 0.65
C PRO A 591 -28.03 30.24 1.94
N GLY A 592 -26.85 30.02 2.53
CA GLY A 592 -26.38 30.69 3.75
C GLY A 592 -25.70 32.05 3.55
N LEU A 593 -25.39 32.46 2.30
CA LEU A 593 -24.74 33.74 1.99
C LEU A 593 -25.74 34.91 1.86
N ILE A 594 -27.05 34.65 1.94
CA ILE A 594 -28.14 35.60 1.69
C ILE A 594 -28.16 36.77 2.71
N GLY A 595 -27.41 36.66 3.82
CA GLY A 595 -27.28 37.71 4.85
C GLY A 595 -25.93 38.44 4.92
N LEU A 596 -24.92 38.05 4.12
CA LEU A 596 -23.64 38.75 4.10
C LEU A 596 -23.72 39.97 3.19
N ALA A 597 -23.19 41.10 3.65
CA ALA A 597 -23.24 42.36 2.92
C ALA A 597 -22.67 42.20 1.48
N PRO A 598 -23.13 42.99 0.49
CA PRO A 598 -22.63 42.96 -0.90
C PRO A 598 -21.13 43.30 -1.08
N LYS A 599 -20.33 43.31 0.00
CA LYS A 599 -18.94 43.75 0.09
C LYS A 599 -17.89 42.63 -0.07
N GLN A 600 -18.30 41.37 -0.27
CA GLN A 600 -17.39 40.23 -0.45
C GLN A 600 -17.75 39.44 -1.72
N ALA A 601 -17.33 39.95 -2.88
CA ALA A 601 -17.39 39.19 -4.13
C ALA A 601 -16.39 38.02 -4.09
N MET A 602 -16.68 36.92 -4.81
CA MET A 602 -15.69 35.85 -4.99
C MET A 602 -14.44 36.43 -5.66
N PRO A 603 -13.22 36.19 -5.13
CA PRO A 603 -12.00 36.75 -5.67
C PRO A 603 -11.56 36.00 -6.93
N ILE A 604 -12.30 36.14 -8.04
CA ILE A 604 -11.98 35.48 -9.31
C ILE A 604 -11.17 36.39 -10.23
N VAL A 605 -10.38 35.80 -11.11
CA VAL A 605 -9.50 36.47 -12.07
C VAL A 605 -10.04 36.23 -13.48
N ASN A 606 -10.19 37.30 -14.26
CA ASN A 606 -10.55 37.17 -15.69
C ASN A 606 -9.37 36.60 -16.47
N LEU A 607 -9.58 35.49 -17.16
CA LEU A 607 -8.61 34.92 -18.09
C LEU A 607 -8.51 35.78 -19.35
N ASN A 608 -7.41 35.65 -20.10
CA ASN A 608 -7.19 36.50 -21.26
C ASN A 608 -7.87 35.91 -22.48
N ARG A 609 -7.93 36.71 -23.54
CA ARG A 609 -8.38 36.22 -24.85
C ARG A 609 -7.23 36.40 -25.82
N ASP A 610 -6.70 35.28 -26.27
CA ASP A 610 -5.53 35.16 -27.10
C ASP A 610 -5.87 34.71 -28.53
N PRO A 611 -4.99 34.97 -29.51
CA PRO A 611 -5.27 34.62 -30.91
C PRO A 611 -5.43 33.12 -31.19
N GLY A 612 -4.92 32.26 -30.31
CA GLY A 612 -5.04 30.79 -30.39
C GLY A 612 -6.26 30.21 -29.68
N ASP A 613 -7.06 31.04 -28.99
CA ASP A 613 -8.22 30.56 -28.25
C ASP A 613 -9.38 30.17 -29.16
N GLY A 614 -10.23 29.28 -28.64
CA GLY A 614 -11.42 28.80 -29.33
C GLY A 614 -12.49 29.86 -29.62
N ALA A 615 -13.45 29.45 -30.46
CA ALA A 615 -14.62 30.25 -30.80
C ALA A 615 -15.76 30.01 -29.79
N GLY A 616 -15.63 30.53 -28.56
CA GLY A 616 -16.65 30.42 -27.52
C GLY A 616 -17.54 31.67 -27.31
N ALA A 617 -18.53 31.54 -26.43
CA ALA A 617 -19.33 32.68 -25.98
C ALA A 617 -18.48 33.62 -25.10
N PRO A 618 -18.75 34.94 -25.08
CA PRO A 618 -17.97 35.86 -24.23
C PRO A 618 -18.03 35.43 -22.75
N ASN A 619 -16.85 35.33 -22.13
CA ASN A 619 -16.67 34.87 -20.74
C ASN A 619 -17.05 33.39 -20.54
N SER A 620 -16.61 32.52 -21.45
CA SER A 620 -16.68 31.06 -21.35
C SER A 620 -15.27 30.47 -21.52
N ILE A 621 -15.03 29.25 -21.05
CA ILE A 621 -13.73 28.57 -21.09
C ILE A 621 -13.24 28.46 -22.54
N SER A 622 -14.08 27.99 -23.46
CA SER A 622 -13.75 27.81 -24.87
C SER A 622 -13.58 29.11 -25.66
N ALA A 623 -13.77 30.26 -25.03
CA ALA A 623 -13.49 31.56 -25.63
C ALA A 623 -12.16 32.19 -25.15
N VAL A 624 -11.55 31.61 -24.11
CA VAL A 624 -10.40 32.16 -23.38
C VAL A 624 -9.28 31.14 -23.15
N LEU A 625 -9.46 29.88 -23.59
CA LEU A 625 -8.44 28.84 -23.56
C LEU A 625 -8.25 28.26 -24.98
N SER A 626 -7.04 27.80 -25.26
CA SER A 626 -6.67 26.99 -26.43
C SER A 626 -7.11 25.54 -26.27
N ASP A 627 -7.17 24.78 -27.39
CA ASP A 627 -7.50 23.35 -27.37
C ASP A 627 -6.52 22.54 -26.49
N GLU A 628 -5.25 22.92 -26.48
CA GLU A 628 -4.23 22.36 -25.58
C GLU A 628 -4.53 22.62 -24.09
N GLN A 629 -4.93 23.84 -23.72
CA GLN A 629 -5.28 24.19 -22.34
C GLN A 629 -6.58 23.49 -21.90
N GLU A 630 -7.59 23.42 -22.77
CA GLU A 630 -8.80 22.64 -22.54
C GLU A 630 -8.49 21.15 -22.31
N SER A 631 -7.50 20.61 -23.02
CA SER A 631 -7.06 19.22 -22.87
C SER A 631 -6.50 18.92 -21.48
N LEU A 632 -5.88 19.90 -20.81
CA LEU A 632 -5.45 19.79 -19.41
C LEU A 632 -6.63 19.74 -18.45
N LEU A 633 -7.82 20.15 -18.88
CA LEU A 633 -9.04 20.11 -18.08
C LEU A 633 -9.89 18.87 -18.34
N GLY A 634 -9.44 17.97 -19.23
CA GLY A 634 -10.17 16.78 -19.64
C GLY A 634 -11.36 17.09 -20.57
N CYS A 635 -11.37 18.25 -21.22
CA CYS A 635 -12.45 18.66 -22.12
C CYS A 635 -11.93 19.31 -23.41
N GLY A 636 -12.84 19.66 -24.32
CA GLY A 636 -12.49 20.35 -25.56
C GLY A 636 -12.30 19.43 -26.76
N ALA A 637 -11.75 19.98 -27.85
CA ALA A 637 -11.65 19.31 -29.15
C ALA A 637 -10.90 17.97 -29.07
N PHE A 638 -9.81 17.89 -28.32
CA PHE A 638 -8.99 16.66 -28.18
C PHE A 638 -9.69 15.54 -27.42
N TRP A 639 -10.66 15.87 -26.57
CA TRP A 639 -11.48 14.90 -25.84
C TRP A 639 -12.84 14.67 -26.53
N GLY A 640 -13.12 15.36 -27.65
CA GLY A 640 -14.40 15.27 -28.36
C GLY A 640 -15.58 15.84 -27.57
N THR A 641 -15.33 16.72 -26.61
CA THR A 641 -16.35 17.32 -25.73
C THR A 641 -16.42 18.84 -25.93
N ASP A 642 -17.10 19.55 -25.04
CA ASP A 642 -17.22 21.01 -25.01
C ASP A 642 -16.92 21.48 -23.58
N CYS A 643 -16.09 22.47 -23.31
CA CYS A 643 -15.82 22.84 -21.91
C CYS A 643 -16.95 23.67 -21.27
N ASP A 644 -17.88 24.22 -22.06
CA ASP A 644 -18.84 25.23 -21.61
C ASP A 644 -20.31 24.79 -21.66
N ASN A 645 -20.65 23.86 -22.55
CA ASN A 645 -22.04 23.47 -22.77
C ASN A 645 -22.24 21.96 -22.58
N SER A 646 -23.02 21.62 -21.55
CA SER A 646 -23.49 20.25 -21.33
C SER A 646 -24.97 20.12 -21.67
N THR A 647 -25.28 19.17 -22.56
CA THR A 647 -26.62 18.79 -23.02
C THR A 647 -26.73 17.26 -23.05
N SER A 648 -27.95 16.73 -23.15
CA SER A 648 -28.19 15.29 -23.32
C SER A 648 -27.55 14.67 -24.57
N GLN A 649 -27.18 15.47 -25.59
CA GLN A 649 -26.56 14.99 -26.83
C GLN A 649 -25.05 15.25 -26.91
N ARG A 650 -24.56 16.25 -26.18
CA ARG A 650 -23.14 16.63 -26.11
C ARG A 650 -22.88 17.07 -24.69
N PHE A 651 -22.23 16.19 -23.93
CA PHE A 651 -21.77 16.52 -22.59
C PHE A 651 -20.61 17.49 -22.65
N GLY A 652 -20.62 18.45 -21.75
CA GLY A 652 -19.55 19.43 -21.64
C GLY A 652 -19.04 19.58 -20.22
N GLY A 653 -18.13 20.52 -19.98
CA GLY A 653 -17.51 20.76 -18.66
C GLY A 653 -16.22 20.01 -18.42
N LEU A 654 -15.60 20.27 -17.26
CA LEU A 654 -14.32 19.66 -16.87
C LEU A 654 -14.51 18.19 -16.50
N ASP A 655 -13.77 17.28 -17.12
CA ASP A 655 -13.76 15.86 -16.71
C ASP A 655 -12.59 15.60 -15.76
N LEU A 656 -12.87 15.50 -14.45
CA LEU A 656 -11.83 15.24 -13.45
C LEU A 656 -11.16 13.87 -13.62
N LEU A 657 -11.80 12.89 -14.29
CA LEU A 657 -11.12 11.64 -14.65
C LEU A 657 -9.91 11.91 -15.53
N ASN A 658 -9.95 12.95 -16.36
CA ASN A 658 -8.99 13.23 -17.42
C ASN A 658 -8.22 14.55 -17.24
N ALA A 659 -8.60 15.38 -16.28
CA ALA A 659 -7.95 16.65 -15.98
C ALA A 659 -6.54 16.47 -15.34
N GLU A 660 -5.61 17.36 -15.65
CA GLU A 660 -4.28 17.39 -15.05
C GLU A 660 -4.33 18.05 -13.67
N LEU A 661 -4.27 17.24 -12.60
CA LEU A 661 -4.40 17.76 -11.24
C LEU A 661 -3.34 18.79 -10.87
N SER A 662 -2.09 18.59 -11.34
CA SER A 662 -1.01 19.56 -11.10
C SER A 662 -1.33 20.95 -11.69
N ALA A 663 -2.02 21.03 -12.83
CA ALA A 663 -2.48 22.29 -13.41
C ALA A 663 -3.67 22.87 -12.63
N LEU A 664 -4.63 22.03 -12.20
CA LEU A 664 -5.77 22.47 -11.38
C LEU A 664 -5.37 22.99 -10.00
N MET A 665 -4.29 22.45 -9.42
CA MET A 665 -3.83 22.78 -8.06
C MET A 665 -2.60 23.69 -8.02
N GLN A 666 -2.08 24.13 -9.17
CA GLN A 666 -0.86 24.92 -9.30
C GLN A 666 -0.77 26.13 -8.35
N SER A 667 -1.89 26.82 -8.15
CA SER A 667 -1.96 28.04 -7.33
C SER A 667 -2.46 27.83 -5.91
N TRP A 668 -2.62 26.56 -5.51
CA TRP A 668 -3.09 26.20 -4.19
C TRP A 668 -1.92 26.27 -3.18
N PRO A 669 -2.15 26.78 -1.96
CA PRO A 669 -1.11 26.72 -0.93
C PRO A 669 -0.74 25.26 -0.60
N GLY A 670 0.47 24.94 -0.13
CA GLY A 670 0.87 23.55 0.10
C GLY A 670 1.15 22.71 -1.16
N PHE A 671 1.05 23.29 -2.36
CA PHE A 671 1.62 22.69 -3.57
C PHE A 671 3.14 22.45 -3.39
N PRO A 672 3.75 21.38 -3.93
CA PRO A 672 5.16 21.09 -3.74
C PRO A 672 6.06 22.29 -4.08
N GLY A 673 7.01 22.61 -3.18
CA GLY A 673 7.89 23.78 -3.29
C GLY A 673 7.46 25.01 -2.50
N THR A 674 6.24 25.01 -1.96
CA THR A 674 5.75 26.10 -1.11
C THR A 674 6.20 25.97 0.35
N SER A 675 6.43 27.10 1.03
CA SER A 675 6.66 27.15 2.49
C SER A 675 6.05 28.41 3.10
N GLY A 676 5.35 28.29 4.24
CA GLY A 676 4.77 29.43 4.97
C GLY A 676 3.32 29.23 5.41
N SER A 677 2.69 30.34 5.81
CA SER A 677 1.29 30.40 6.26
C SER A 677 0.32 30.17 5.10
N TRP A 678 -0.76 29.43 5.34
CA TRP A 678 -1.87 29.16 4.41
C TRP A 678 -2.74 30.38 4.11
N ASN A 679 -2.45 31.52 4.73
CA ASN A 679 -3.17 32.76 4.51
C ASN A 679 -2.99 33.24 3.05
N THR A 680 -3.99 33.01 2.21
CA THR A 680 -4.01 33.52 0.83
C THR A 680 -4.24 35.03 0.77
N ALA A 681 -4.71 35.63 1.87
CA ALA A 681 -4.95 37.05 2.08
C ALA A 681 -3.72 37.81 2.64
N THR A 682 -2.50 37.32 2.44
CA THR A 682 -1.28 38.08 2.80
C THR A 682 -1.08 39.28 1.88
N GLY A 683 -0.86 40.46 2.45
CA GLY A 683 -0.66 41.70 1.69
C GLY A 683 0.58 41.74 0.82
N PRO A 684 0.78 42.84 0.07
CA PRO A 684 1.86 42.96 -0.90
C PRO A 684 3.28 42.78 -0.29
N SER A 685 3.43 42.98 1.02
CA SER A 685 4.66 42.73 1.79
C SER A 685 4.83 41.27 2.27
N GLY A 686 3.82 40.41 2.09
CA GLY A 686 3.82 39.01 2.49
C GLY A 686 4.62 38.09 1.57
N ARG A 687 4.42 36.77 1.68
CA ARG A 687 5.06 35.79 0.78
C ARG A 687 4.34 35.70 -0.57
N ILE A 688 5.10 35.34 -1.61
CA ILE A 688 4.60 35.03 -2.95
C ILE A 688 3.69 33.81 -2.86
N GLN A 689 2.53 33.88 -3.50
CA GLN A 689 1.61 32.74 -3.55
C GLN A 689 2.06 31.71 -4.59
N PRO A 690 1.81 30.41 -4.37
CA PRO A 690 2.00 29.38 -5.40
C PRO A 690 1.43 29.76 -6.77
N GLY A 691 2.17 29.43 -7.82
CA GLY A 691 1.80 29.73 -9.21
C GLY A 691 1.84 31.21 -9.60
N THR A 692 2.40 32.10 -8.76
CA THR A 692 2.52 33.54 -9.06
C THR A 692 3.98 33.99 -9.22
N ILE A 693 4.16 35.12 -9.90
CA ILE A 693 5.41 35.85 -10.05
C ILE A 693 5.29 37.21 -9.35
N ARG A 694 6.39 37.71 -8.80
CA ARG A 694 6.44 39.00 -8.10
C ARG A 694 7.40 39.98 -8.73
N ASN A 695 6.96 41.23 -8.85
CA ASN A 695 7.81 42.38 -9.16
C ASN A 695 8.50 42.88 -7.89
N CYS A 696 9.75 42.49 -7.66
CA CYS A 696 10.43 42.94 -6.45
C CYS A 696 10.76 44.44 -6.43
N ALA A 697 10.76 45.11 -7.59
CA ALA A 697 10.87 46.57 -7.63
C ALA A 697 9.60 47.28 -7.11
N ALA A 698 8.43 46.65 -7.19
CA ALA A 698 7.19 47.19 -6.65
C ALA A 698 7.06 46.98 -5.13
N PHE A 699 7.72 45.94 -4.59
CA PHE A 699 7.64 45.56 -3.17
C PHE A 699 9.02 45.30 -2.55
N PRO A 700 9.88 46.34 -2.47
CA PRO A 700 11.19 46.22 -1.84
C PRO A 700 11.03 45.85 -0.35
N GLY A 701 11.72 44.79 0.10
CA GLY A 701 11.65 44.32 1.49
C GLY A 701 10.68 43.16 1.74
N SER A 702 9.99 42.63 0.72
CA SER A 702 9.30 41.34 0.84
C SER A 702 10.30 40.21 1.17
N PRO A 703 9.93 39.21 2.01
CA PRO A 703 10.79 38.07 2.34
C PRO A 703 11.35 37.31 1.14
N ASP A 704 10.59 37.22 0.04
CA ASP A 704 10.99 36.47 -1.16
C ASP A 704 11.81 37.32 -2.15
N CYS A 705 11.79 38.64 -1.97
CA CYS A 705 12.48 39.59 -2.84
C CYS A 705 13.87 39.96 -2.34
N GLY A 706 14.09 39.95 -1.02
CA GLY A 706 15.31 40.49 -0.42
C GLY A 706 15.58 41.92 -0.93
N ASP A 707 16.85 42.20 -1.28
CA ASP A 707 17.28 43.48 -1.89
C ASP A 707 17.24 43.48 -3.43
N SER A 708 16.63 42.47 -4.07
CA SER A 708 16.63 42.37 -5.53
C SER A 708 15.51 43.19 -6.18
N ASN A 709 15.81 43.89 -7.28
CA ASN A 709 14.82 44.61 -8.09
C ASN A 709 14.32 43.78 -9.29
N ALA A 710 14.59 42.46 -9.31
CA ALA A 710 14.25 41.57 -10.41
C ALA A 710 12.88 40.92 -10.19
N TRP A 711 12.28 40.42 -11.26
CA TRP A 711 11.11 39.54 -11.16
C TRP A 711 11.51 38.22 -10.49
N ARG A 712 10.71 37.77 -9.53
CA ARG A 712 10.89 36.49 -8.83
C ARG A 712 9.74 35.54 -9.18
N PRO A 713 10.01 34.41 -9.86
CA PRO A 713 8.98 33.41 -10.14
C PRO A 713 8.67 32.54 -8.92
N PHE A 714 7.58 31.78 -9.03
CA PHE A 714 7.21 30.74 -8.08
C PHE A 714 8.36 29.73 -7.86
N THR A 715 8.61 29.40 -6.59
CA THR A 715 9.55 28.35 -6.19
C THR A 715 8.82 27.00 -6.11
N GLY A 716 8.98 26.13 -7.12
CA GLY A 716 8.37 24.80 -7.11
C GLY A 716 8.53 23.94 -8.36
N GLY A 717 9.29 24.40 -9.36
CA GLY A 717 9.55 23.65 -10.60
C GLY A 717 8.42 23.74 -11.63
N ALA A 718 8.58 23.01 -12.73
CA ALA A 718 7.61 22.98 -13.83
C ALA A 718 6.36 22.16 -13.47
N VAL A 719 5.18 22.71 -13.74
CA VAL A 719 3.86 22.11 -13.47
C VAL A 719 3.42 21.28 -14.67
N ALA A 720 2.53 20.28 -14.50
CA ALA A 720 2.02 19.44 -15.59
C ALA A 720 3.13 18.84 -16.45
N THR A 721 4.21 18.38 -15.81
CA THR A 721 5.37 17.86 -16.52
C THR A 721 5.19 16.38 -16.86
N ARG A 722 5.76 15.97 -17.99
CA ARG A 722 5.87 14.60 -18.49
C ARG A 722 7.33 14.25 -18.75
N PHE A 723 7.66 12.97 -18.66
CA PHE A 723 9.00 12.48 -18.92
C PHE A 723 8.95 11.41 -20.00
N GLU A 724 9.65 11.64 -21.10
CA GLU A 724 9.66 10.76 -22.26
C GLU A 724 11.05 10.77 -22.91
N ASP A 725 11.56 9.59 -23.23
CA ASP A 725 12.87 9.36 -23.88
C ASP A 725 14.05 10.13 -23.27
N GLY A 726 14.11 10.10 -21.94
CA GLY A 726 15.20 10.73 -21.18
C GLY A 726 15.05 12.24 -21.02
N ARG A 727 13.94 12.83 -21.49
CA ARG A 727 13.69 14.28 -21.49
C ARG A 727 12.40 14.59 -20.75
N ALA A 728 12.39 15.73 -20.06
CA ALA A 728 11.19 16.25 -19.43
C ALA A 728 10.54 17.31 -20.31
N PHE A 729 9.22 17.29 -20.36
CA PHE A 729 8.37 18.17 -21.15
C PHE A 729 7.30 18.76 -20.24
N THR A 730 7.14 20.08 -20.24
CA THR A 730 5.97 20.70 -19.62
C THR A 730 4.84 20.67 -20.62
N LEU A 731 3.68 20.13 -20.23
CA LEU A 731 2.54 20.04 -21.13
C LEU A 731 2.12 21.43 -21.62
N PRO A 732 1.70 21.55 -22.90
CA PRO A 732 1.16 22.79 -23.45
C PRO A 732 0.06 23.39 -22.55
N GLY A 733 0.04 24.71 -22.38
CA GLY A 733 -0.89 25.39 -21.46
C GLY A 733 -0.33 25.65 -20.06
N ALA A 734 0.60 24.82 -19.57
CA ALA A 734 1.22 24.96 -18.24
C ALA A 734 2.63 25.56 -18.27
N ARG A 735 3.19 25.80 -19.46
CA ARG A 735 4.54 26.39 -19.64
C ARG A 735 4.57 27.83 -19.13
N SER A 736 5.76 28.28 -18.75
CA SER A 736 6.01 29.61 -18.19
C SER A 736 6.97 30.41 -19.09
N PRO A 737 6.79 31.73 -19.24
CA PRO A 737 7.72 32.57 -20.01
C PRO A 737 9.12 32.71 -19.37
N PHE A 738 9.30 32.23 -18.13
CA PHE A 738 10.57 32.33 -17.40
C PHE A 738 11.45 31.09 -17.62
N PRO A 739 12.70 31.26 -18.11
CA PRO A 739 13.63 30.16 -18.35
C PRO A 739 13.86 29.29 -17.12
N GLU A 740 13.97 29.87 -15.92
CA GLU A 740 14.24 29.11 -14.68
C GLU A 740 13.06 28.21 -14.26
N ALA A 741 11.84 28.55 -14.68
CA ALA A 741 10.64 27.72 -14.50
C ALA A 741 10.45 26.70 -15.64
N THR A 742 11.16 26.88 -16.75
CA THR A 742 11.13 26.03 -17.96
C THR A 742 12.47 25.31 -18.22
N GLU A 743 13.43 25.38 -17.29
CA GLU A 743 14.85 24.98 -17.47
C GLU A 743 15.09 23.46 -17.53
N LEU A 744 14.05 22.68 -17.83
CA LEU A 744 14.12 21.27 -18.23
C LEU A 744 14.54 21.13 -19.70
N ARG A 745 15.64 21.82 -20.02
CA ARG A 745 16.27 22.26 -21.28
C ARG A 745 16.30 21.38 -22.55
N GLN A 746 15.42 20.40 -22.79
CA GLN A 746 15.56 19.54 -23.99
C GLN A 746 14.28 19.21 -24.78
N GLY A 747 13.21 20.00 -24.65
CA GLY A 747 12.03 19.93 -25.56
C GLY A 747 12.14 20.90 -26.76
N PRO A 748 11.46 20.63 -27.90
CA PRO A 748 11.58 21.42 -29.13
C PRO A 748 10.87 22.79 -29.13
N VAL A 749 10.07 23.14 -28.11
CA VAL A 749 9.23 24.36 -28.14
C VAL A 749 9.34 25.15 -26.83
N ALA A 750 9.79 26.40 -26.94
CA ALA A 750 9.76 27.38 -25.84
C ALA A 750 8.31 27.79 -25.52
N TRP A 751 8.09 28.51 -24.42
CA TRP A 751 6.77 29.10 -24.11
C TRP A 751 6.21 29.87 -25.33
N ASP A 752 4.96 29.58 -25.68
CA ASP A 752 4.21 30.20 -26.78
C ASP A 752 2.96 30.91 -26.23
N PRO A 753 2.84 32.24 -26.33
CA PRO A 753 1.69 32.98 -25.82
C PRO A 753 0.34 32.59 -26.45
N ASN A 754 0.31 31.94 -27.62
CA ASN A 754 -0.94 31.51 -28.25
C ASN A 754 -1.45 30.15 -27.75
N VAL A 755 -0.61 29.39 -27.05
CA VAL A 755 -0.93 28.05 -26.54
C VAL A 755 -0.83 28.00 -25.01
N ASP A 756 0.13 28.71 -24.44
CA ASP A 756 0.42 28.73 -23.00
C ASP A 756 -0.25 29.89 -22.24
N GLY A 757 -0.93 30.75 -22.98
CA GLY A 757 -1.64 31.90 -22.46
C GLY A 757 -0.75 33.12 -22.23
N CYS A 758 -1.36 34.30 -22.35
CA CYS A 758 -0.65 35.57 -22.24
C CYS A 758 -0.57 36.10 -20.82
N VAL A 759 0.65 36.31 -20.34
CA VAL A 759 0.93 37.01 -19.07
C VAL A 759 1.34 38.46 -19.38
N SER A 760 0.36 39.38 -19.47
CA SER A 760 0.56 40.75 -19.99
C SER A 760 1.26 41.73 -19.05
N GLY A 761 1.85 42.79 -19.63
CA GLY A 761 2.42 44.00 -18.99
C GLY A 761 3.89 43.92 -18.57
N VAL A 762 4.33 42.74 -18.15
CA VAL A 762 5.55 42.58 -17.34
C VAL A 762 6.84 42.33 -18.15
N LEU A 763 6.75 41.69 -19.31
CA LEU A 763 7.91 41.26 -20.12
C LEU A 763 7.97 41.88 -21.53
N GLY A 764 6.97 42.66 -21.95
CA GLY A 764 6.98 43.35 -23.25
C GLY A 764 6.95 42.43 -24.49
N HIS A 765 6.44 41.20 -24.38
CA HIS A 765 6.38 40.26 -25.50
C HIS A 765 5.35 40.67 -26.57
N ALA A 766 5.78 40.62 -27.84
CA ALA A 766 5.01 41.10 -28.99
C ALA A 766 3.69 40.33 -29.23
N GLY A 767 3.61 39.05 -28.85
CA GLY A 767 2.38 38.24 -28.91
C GLY A 767 1.31 38.62 -27.86
N CYS A 768 1.69 39.41 -26.84
CA CYS A 768 0.81 39.84 -25.76
C CYS A 768 0.23 41.25 -25.95
N ALA A 769 0.39 41.88 -27.13
CA ALA A 769 -0.02 43.26 -27.37
C ALA A 769 -1.53 43.39 -27.66
N GLY A 770 -2.29 44.03 -26.76
CA GLY A 770 -3.73 44.33 -26.89
C GLY A 770 -4.35 44.78 -25.55
N PRO A 771 -5.66 45.15 -25.49
CA PRO A 771 -6.36 45.38 -24.23
C PRO A 771 -6.57 44.06 -23.49
N LYS A 772 -5.48 43.49 -22.95
CA LYS A 772 -5.48 42.25 -22.18
C LYS A 772 -5.65 42.57 -20.70
N ASN A 773 -6.52 41.82 -20.02
CA ASN A 773 -6.60 41.90 -18.56
C ASN A 773 -5.28 41.38 -17.98
N GLU A 774 -4.73 42.06 -16.98
CA GLU A 774 -3.57 41.53 -16.28
C GLU A 774 -4.04 40.41 -15.36
N LEU A 775 -3.37 39.25 -15.37
CA LEU A 775 -3.66 38.11 -14.48
C LEU A 775 -3.17 38.41 -13.06
N ILE A 776 -3.76 39.41 -12.41
CA ILE A 776 -3.34 39.92 -11.11
C ILE A 776 -3.81 38.97 -10.01
N ARG A 777 -2.90 38.67 -9.06
CA ARG A 777 -3.24 37.93 -7.85
C ARG A 777 -4.19 38.75 -6.96
N PRO A 778 -5.37 38.23 -6.58
CA PRO A 778 -6.25 38.91 -5.62
C PRO A 778 -5.64 38.93 -4.21
N TRP A 779 -5.82 40.03 -3.49
CA TRP A 779 -5.45 40.15 -2.08
C TRP A 779 -6.56 40.82 -1.27
N TYR A 780 -6.71 40.46 0.01
CA TYR A 780 -7.73 41.04 0.89
C TYR A 780 -7.14 42.10 1.83
N ASP A 781 -7.62 43.34 1.73
CA ASP A 781 -7.07 44.49 2.48
C ASP A 781 -7.59 44.64 3.92
N GLY A 782 -8.37 43.68 4.41
CA GLY A 782 -9.10 43.77 5.68
C GLY A 782 -10.56 44.21 5.50
N THR A 783 -10.92 44.76 4.33
CA THR A 783 -12.27 45.27 4.04
C THR A 783 -12.87 44.74 2.74
N GLN A 784 -12.07 44.53 1.69
CA GLN A 784 -12.48 44.00 0.40
C GLN A 784 -11.29 43.35 -0.35
N TRP A 785 -11.61 42.56 -1.37
CA TRP A 785 -10.61 42.02 -2.30
C TRP A 785 -10.13 43.10 -3.27
N GLN A 786 -8.82 43.23 -3.40
CA GLN A 786 -8.08 44.19 -4.22
C GLN A 786 -7.27 43.45 -5.29
N PHE A 787 -7.13 44.09 -6.45
CA PHE A 787 -6.34 43.62 -7.59
C PHE A 787 -5.25 44.65 -7.90
N LEU A 788 -4.21 44.68 -7.06
CA LEU A 788 -3.12 45.66 -7.14
C LEU A 788 -1.95 45.11 -7.96
N GLN A 789 -1.31 45.98 -8.75
CA GLN A 789 -0.15 45.64 -9.58
C GLN A 789 1.06 45.22 -8.75
N GLY A 790 1.65 44.07 -9.07
CA GLY A 790 2.96 43.64 -8.59
C GLY A 790 3.11 42.14 -8.26
N ASP A 791 2.01 41.41 -8.02
CA ASP A 791 1.96 39.93 -8.02
C ASP A 791 1.02 39.46 -9.15
N TYR A 792 1.51 38.59 -10.03
CA TYR A 792 0.76 38.12 -11.20
C TYR A 792 0.80 36.60 -11.27
N PHE A 793 -0.23 35.97 -11.82
CA PHE A 793 -0.19 34.55 -12.14
C PHE A 793 0.81 34.29 -13.28
N GLN A 794 1.56 33.20 -13.18
CA GLN A 794 2.64 32.89 -14.12
C GLN A 794 2.17 32.30 -15.46
N SER A 795 0.90 31.89 -15.54
CA SER A 795 0.19 31.42 -16.74
C SER A 795 -1.32 31.56 -16.52
N GLU A 796 -2.11 31.43 -17.60
CA GLU A 796 -3.57 31.41 -17.49
C GLU A 796 -4.07 30.21 -16.69
N MET A 797 -3.42 29.05 -16.83
CA MET A 797 -3.76 27.86 -16.04
C MET A 797 -3.53 28.07 -14.53
N ALA A 798 -2.58 28.93 -14.15
CA ALA A 798 -2.40 29.29 -12.74
C ALA A 798 -3.57 30.17 -12.23
N ALA A 799 -4.04 31.13 -13.04
CA ALA A 799 -5.23 31.92 -12.72
C ALA A 799 -6.50 31.05 -12.69
N PHE A 800 -6.63 30.09 -13.61
CA PHE A 800 -7.69 29.08 -13.60
C PHE A 800 -7.65 28.24 -12.32
N SER A 801 -6.47 27.75 -11.91
CA SER A 801 -6.27 26.99 -10.67
C SER A 801 -6.80 27.75 -9.44
N TRP A 802 -6.56 29.07 -9.39
CA TRP A 802 -7.10 29.93 -8.36
C TRP A 802 -8.63 30.09 -8.43
N ASN A 803 -9.20 30.30 -9.63
CA ASN A 803 -10.65 30.36 -9.81
C ASN A 803 -11.33 29.05 -9.41
N TYR A 804 -10.70 27.90 -9.71
CA TYR A 804 -11.14 26.58 -9.28
C TYR A 804 -11.13 26.45 -7.75
N LEU A 805 -10.05 26.85 -7.08
CA LEU A 805 -9.96 26.89 -5.62
C LEU A 805 -11.07 27.77 -5.00
N ALA A 806 -11.24 28.99 -5.51
CA ALA A 806 -12.27 29.91 -5.06
C ALA A 806 -13.68 29.31 -5.20
N THR A 807 -13.92 28.60 -6.31
CA THR A 807 -15.18 27.91 -6.57
C THR A 807 -15.44 26.80 -5.54
N LEU A 808 -14.45 25.95 -5.25
CA LEU A 808 -14.57 24.89 -4.24
C LEU A 808 -14.82 25.43 -2.82
N ILE A 809 -14.18 26.55 -2.48
CA ILE A 809 -14.41 27.24 -1.19
C ILE A 809 -15.86 27.71 -1.11
N ALA A 810 -16.38 28.34 -2.17
CA ALA A 810 -17.77 28.80 -2.22
C ALA A 810 -18.78 27.65 -2.04
N PHE A 811 -18.50 26.49 -2.64
CA PHE A 811 -19.35 25.29 -2.57
C PHE A 811 -19.13 24.40 -1.35
N SER A 812 -18.10 24.65 -0.53
CA SER A 812 -17.87 23.85 0.67
C SER A 812 -19.10 23.95 1.59
N ARG A 813 -19.40 22.92 2.38
CA ARG A 813 -20.55 22.96 3.31
C ARG A 813 -20.18 23.65 4.63
N ASN A 814 -21.16 24.17 5.35
CA ASN A 814 -21.01 24.52 6.75
C ASN A 814 -21.11 23.21 7.55
N ASP A 815 -20.14 22.90 8.40
CA ASP A 815 -20.37 21.87 9.41
C ASP A 815 -21.56 22.29 10.30
N PRO A 816 -22.43 21.36 10.72
CA PRO A 816 -23.58 21.69 11.56
C PRO A 816 -23.18 22.34 12.90
N PRO A 817 -24.09 23.07 13.57
CA PRO A 817 -23.78 23.86 14.75
C PRO A 817 -23.35 22.95 15.91
N GLY A 818 -22.05 22.88 16.19
CA GLY A 818 -21.49 22.07 17.26
C GLY A 818 -20.01 21.69 17.11
N GLY A 819 -19.43 21.80 15.91
CA GLY A 819 -18.02 21.54 15.66
C GLY A 819 -17.15 22.80 15.76
N ILE A 820 -16.92 23.34 16.96
CA ILE A 820 -15.75 24.22 17.15
C ILE A 820 -14.54 23.32 16.96
N LYS A 821 -13.76 23.49 15.88
CA LYS A 821 -12.41 22.91 15.82
C LYS A 821 -11.64 23.51 17.00
N PRO A 822 -11.16 22.71 17.98
CA PRO A 822 -10.32 23.24 19.05
C PRO A 822 -9.10 23.90 18.42
N GLU A 823 -8.55 24.92 19.10
CA GLU A 823 -7.33 25.64 18.72
C GLU A 823 -6.40 24.77 17.87
N VAL A 824 -6.11 25.18 16.63
CA VAL A 824 -5.20 24.43 15.76
C VAL A 824 -3.84 24.44 16.46
N PRO A 825 -3.34 23.28 16.97
CA PRO A 825 -2.04 23.23 17.63
C PRO A 825 -0.97 23.59 16.61
N CYS A 826 0.19 24.07 17.02
CA CYS A 826 1.29 24.22 16.07
C CYS A 826 1.71 22.88 15.49
N ALA A 827 1.92 22.83 14.17
CA ALA A 827 2.62 21.70 13.58
C ALA A 827 4.01 21.57 14.24
N PRO A 828 4.53 20.34 14.46
CA PRO A 828 5.85 20.15 15.06
C PRO A 828 6.94 20.91 14.30
N GLY A 829 7.58 21.88 14.95
CA GLY A 829 8.65 22.69 14.37
C GLY A 829 8.22 23.99 13.67
N GLN A 830 6.94 24.35 13.69
CA GLN A 830 6.46 25.68 13.29
C GLN A 830 6.60 26.71 14.42
N ASP A 831 6.79 27.98 14.07
CA ASP A 831 6.85 29.09 15.01
C ASP A 831 5.47 29.30 15.69
N PRO A 832 5.39 29.31 17.03
CA PRO A 832 4.16 29.59 17.78
C PRO A 832 3.42 30.86 17.36
N SER A 833 4.12 31.86 16.79
CA SER A 833 3.49 33.08 16.26
C SER A 833 2.54 32.80 15.08
N THR A 834 2.84 31.81 14.23
CA THR A 834 2.06 31.51 13.02
C THR A 834 0.76 30.76 13.34
N CYS A 835 0.77 29.94 14.40
CA CYS A 835 -0.42 29.22 14.88
C CYS A 835 -1.32 30.14 15.70
N ARG A 836 -0.71 31.08 16.43
CA ARG A 836 -1.42 32.18 17.07
C ARG A 836 -2.19 33.01 16.04
N GLU A 837 -1.59 33.31 14.89
CA GLU A 837 -2.30 33.95 13.76
C GLU A 837 -3.46 33.10 13.20
N ILE A 838 -3.36 31.76 13.19
CA ILE A 838 -4.47 30.89 12.76
C ILE A 838 -5.65 31.02 13.74
N ASN A 839 -5.38 30.89 15.05
CA ASN A 839 -6.42 30.99 16.08
C ASN A 839 -6.98 32.42 16.22
N GLU A 840 -6.15 33.45 16.02
CA GLU A 840 -6.58 34.86 16.01
C GLU A 840 -7.38 35.22 14.73
N LEU A 841 -7.10 34.62 13.56
CA LEU A 841 -7.90 34.80 12.33
C LEU A 841 -9.21 34.00 12.35
N ILE A 842 -9.25 32.79 12.90
CA ILE A 842 -10.50 32.03 13.08
C ILE A 842 -11.46 32.81 14.00
N ALA A 843 -10.90 33.56 14.95
CA ALA A 843 -11.63 34.47 15.82
C ALA A 843 -12.01 35.81 15.15
N ASP A 844 -11.54 36.11 13.93
CA ASP A 844 -11.90 37.30 13.18
C ASP A 844 -13.19 37.06 12.35
N PRO A 845 -14.35 37.57 12.79
CA PRO A 845 -15.64 37.34 12.13
C PRO A 845 -15.76 38.01 10.76
N VAL A 846 -14.79 38.82 10.34
CA VAL A 846 -14.74 39.46 9.02
C VAL A 846 -13.99 38.60 7.99
N LEU A 847 -13.01 37.82 8.45
CA LEU A 847 -12.18 36.93 7.61
C LEU A 847 -12.67 35.47 7.61
N ALA A 848 -13.32 35.02 8.68
CA ALA A 848 -14.01 33.74 8.70
C ALA A 848 -15.38 33.90 7.99
N LEU A 849 -15.55 33.29 6.80
CA LEU A 849 -16.84 33.30 6.11
C LEU A 849 -17.91 32.55 6.93
N ARG A 850 -17.48 31.71 7.88
CA ARG A 850 -18.25 30.66 8.55
C ARG A 850 -17.72 30.37 9.95
N LEU A 851 -18.58 29.79 10.81
CA LEU A 851 -18.27 29.42 12.20
C LEU A 851 -17.19 28.32 12.34
N ASP A 852 -16.91 27.59 11.26
CA ASP A 852 -15.89 26.54 11.16
C ASP A 852 -14.52 27.05 10.70
N GLY A 853 -14.41 28.36 10.41
CA GLY A 853 -13.19 29.01 9.94
C GLY A 853 -12.92 28.87 8.43
N CYS A 854 -13.73 28.13 7.66
CA CYS A 854 -13.56 28.04 6.20
C CYS A 854 -13.74 29.42 5.55
N SER A 855 -12.74 29.87 4.78
CA SER A 855 -12.81 31.13 4.04
C SER A 855 -11.91 31.18 2.81
N PHE A 856 -12.09 32.21 1.97
CA PHE A 856 -11.18 32.48 0.85
C PHE A 856 -9.75 32.76 1.32
N ALA A 857 -9.59 33.31 2.54
CA ALA A 857 -8.29 33.56 3.18
C ALA A 857 -7.68 32.30 3.81
N ARG A 858 -8.53 31.34 4.21
CA ARG A 858 -8.18 30.09 4.90
C ARG A 858 -8.81 28.87 4.19
N PRO A 859 -8.37 28.58 2.95
CA PRO A 859 -8.93 27.47 2.16
C PRO A 859 -8.72 26.09 2.81
N GLU A 860 -7.71 25.95 3.66
CA GLU A 860 -7.32 24.69 4.30
C GLU A 860 -8.39 24.10 5.23
N LEU A 861 -9.32 24.94 5.69
CA LEU A 861 -10.39 24.55 6.59
C LEU A 861 -11.67 24.13 5.84
N CYS A 862 -11.72 24.29 4.51
CA CYS A 862 -12.89 24.04 3.68
C CYS A 862 -12.99 22.59 3.20
N SER A 863 -14.16 21.97 3.38
CA SER A 863 -14.37 20.52 3.13
C SER A 863 -14.11 20.09 1.68
N ASN A 864 -14.55 20.84 0.67
CA ASN A 864 -14.30 20.47 -0.72
C ASN A 864 -12.82 20.64 -1.11
N VAL A 865 -12.09 21.56 -0.47
CA VAL A 865 -10.65 21.72 -0.68
C VAL A 865 -9.92 20.51 -0.10
N GLN A 866 -10.25 20.12 1.14
CA GLN A 866 -9.71 18.93 1.79
C GLN A 866 -9.98 17.66 0.98
N ALA A 867 -11.17 17.53 0.38
CA ALA A 867 -11.54 16.41 -0.48
C ALA A 867 -10.68 16.31 -1.76
N ILE A 868 -10.27 17.43 -2.36
CA ILE A 868 -9.34 17.39 -3.50
C ILE A 868 -7.92 16.99 -3.04
N TYR A 869 -7.47 17.42 -1.86
CA TYR A 869 -6.18 16.95 -1.33
C TYR A 869 -6.18 15.47 -0.93
N SER A 870 -7.30 14.91 -0.51
CA SER A 870 -7.37 13.49 -0.15
C SER A 870 -7.26 12.56 -1.36
N ILE A 871 -7.59 13.05 -2.57
CA ILE A 871 -7.42 12.34 -3.84
C ILE A 871 -6.21 12.84 -4.64
N ALA A 872 -5.37 13.70 -4.05
CA ALA A 872 -4.15 14.19 -4.67
C ALA A 872 -2.97 13.33 -4.22
N HIS A 873 -2.05 13.06 -5.12
CA HIS A 873 -0.89 12.20 -4.88
C HIS A 873 0.35 12.85 -5.44
N THR A 874 1.52 12.56 -4.86
CA THR A 874 2.78 13.01 -5.45
C THR A 874 3.74 11.87 -5.71
N THR A 875 4.34 11.88 -6.90
CA THR A 875 5.39 10.91 -7.24
C THR A 875 6.68 11.22 -6.49
N ARG A 876 7.63 10.28 -6.52
CA ARG A 876 8.98 10.53 -6.01
C ARG A 876 9.64 11.72 -6.74
N LYS A 877 10.31 12.58 -5.97
CA LYS A 877 11.28 13.57 -6.47
C LYS A 877 12.40 12.87 -7.26
N SER A 878 12.39 12.99 -8.59
CA SER A 878 13.46 12.54 -9.47
C SER A 878 13.37 13.26 -10.81
N VAL A 879 14.47 13.32 -11.59
CA VAL A 879 14.43 13.91 -12.95
C VAL A 879 13.44 13.15 -13.85
N ARG A 880 13.27 11.85 -13.60
CA ARG A 880 12.33 10.97 -14.33
C ARG A 880 10.85 11.20 -13.97
N ALA A 881 10.58 11.90 -12.87
CA ALA A 881 9.24 12.13 -12.35
C ALA A 881 8.65 13.51 -12.73
N GLY A 882 9.23 14.16 -13.74
CA GLY A 882 8.69 15.40 -14.33
C GLY A 882 9.20 16.70 -13.71
N GLY A 883 10.51 16.89 -13.52
CA GLY A 883 11.00 18.16 -12.97
C GLY A 883 12.51 18.30 -12.96
N THR A 884 13.02 19.39 -12.35
CA THR A 884 14.46 19.71 -12.15
C THR A 884 15.16 18.72 -11.22
N GLY A 885 14.49 17.60 -10.92
CA GLY A 885 14.81 16.71 -9.85
C GLY A 885 14.39 17.23 -8.49
N ASP A 886 13.71 18.39 -8.38
CA ASP A 886 13.41 19.04 -7.10
C ASP A 886 12.11 18.67 -6.40
N PHE A 887 11.10 18.24 -7.17
CA PHE A 887 9.78 17.82 -6.69
C PHE A 887 9.26 16.68 -7.57
N GLY A 888 8.22 15.98 -7.13
CA GLY A 888 7.48 15.00 -7.94
C GLY A 888 6.25 15.62 -8.60
N ARG A 889 5.67 14.91 -9.57
CA ARG A 889 4.39 15.26 -10.21
C ARG A 889 3.25 15.15 -9.20
N VAL A 890 2.24 16.02 -9.33
CA VAL A 890 0.97 15.95 -8.59
C VAL A 890 -0.09 15.35 -9.51
N ASP A 891 -0.69 14.23 -9.09
CA ASP A 891 -1.67 13.46 -9.86
C ASP A 891 -2.92 13.19 -9.03
N SER A 892 -4.06 12.98 -9.69
CA SER A 892 -5.22 12.40 -9.01
C SER A 892 -4.99 10.93 -8.69
N ASP A 893 -5.75 10.44 -7.72
CA ASP A 893 -5.72 9.07 -7.19
C ASP A 893 -5.90 8.00 -8.26
N TRP A 894 -6.65 8.32 -9.31
CA TRP A 894 -6.89 7.48 -10.47
C TRP A 894 -5.92 7.74 -11.64
N HIS A 895 -5.03 8.72 -11.59
CA HIS A 895 -4.09 9.01 -12.69
C HIS A 895 -2.78 8.24 -12.58
N GLN A 896 -2.60 7.48 -11.53
CA GLN A 896 -1.43 6.64 -11.34
C GLN A 896 -1.75 5.46 -10.43
N GLY A 897 -1.01 4.38 -10.64
CA GLY A 897 -1.10 3.21 -9.80
C GLY A 897 -0.40 2.02 -10.45
N GLY A 898 -0.39 0.93 -9.72
CA GLY A 898 0.17 -0.32 -10.17
C GLY A 898 -0.62 -1.49 -9.62
N VAL A 899 -0.59 -2.57 -10.40
CA VAL A 899 -1.11 -3.87 -10.04
C VAL A 899 0.05 -4.85 -10.06
N GLY A 900 0.17 -5.60 -8.97
CA GLY A 900 1.12 -6.70 -8.86
C GLY A 900 0.43 -8.01 -8.52
N VAL A 901 1.17 -9.09 -8.71
CA VAL A 901 0.82 -10.44 -8.27
C VAL A 901 1.97 -11.00 -7.46
N LEU A 902 1.69 -11.95 -6.58
CA LEU A 902 2.74 -12.68 -5.88
C LEU A 902 3.21 -13.83 -6.78
N ARG A 903 4.53 -13.98 -6.94
CA ARG A 903 5.17 -15.07 -7.69
C ARG A 903 6.32 -15.66 -6.90
N TYR A 904 6.66 -16.90 -7.23
CA TYR A 904 7.76 -17.65 -6.62
C TYR A 904 8.88 -17.84 -7.64
N GLU A 905 10.12 -17.55 -7.23
CA GLU A 905 11.27 -17.60 -8.13
C GLU A 905 11.91 -18.99 -8.14
N LYS A 906 12.00 -19.62 -9.31
CA LYS A 906 12.80 -20.84 -9.47
C LYS A 906 14.28 -20.50 -9.50
N ARG A 907 15.06 -21.06 -8.58
CA ARG A 907 16.48 -20.74 -8.39
C ARG A 907 17.35 -21.98 -8.25
N ASN A 908 18.61 -21.80 -8.62
CA ASN A 908 19.67 -22.77 -8.33
C ASN A 908 20.45 -22.29 -7.10
N VAL A 909 20.60 -23.18 -6.11
CA VAL A 909 21.33 -22.95 -4.87
C VAL A 909 22.51 -23.92 -4.80
N LEU A 910 23.71 -23.40 -5.04
CA LEU A 910 24.94 -24.14 -4.83
C LEU A 910 25.38 -24.01 -3.38
N GLY A 911 25.43 -25.13 -2.65
CA GLY A 911 25.79 -25.20 -1.25
C GLY A 911 27.15 -25.86 -1.00
N PHE A 912 27.81 -25.40 0.06
CA PHE A 912 29.01 -25.98 0.63
C PHE A 912 28.86 -26.01 2.14
N ALA A 913 29.23 -27.12 2.77
CA ALA A 913 29.35 -27.21 4.22
C ALA A 913 30.66 -27.88 4.61
N MET A 914 31.23 -27.46 5.74
CA MET A 914 32.41 -28.07 6.33
C MET A 914 32.36 -27.99 7.84
N ASP A 915 32.61 -29.12 8.51
CA ASP A 915 32.77 -29.15 9.97
C ASP A 915 34.10 -29.76 10.37
N PHE A 916 34.67 -29.26 11.47
CA PHE A 916 35.81 -29.88 12.11
C PHE A 916 35.88 -29.55 13.61
N ALA A 917 36.43 -30.49 14.37
CA ALA A 917 36.81 -30.26 15.76
C ALA A 917 38.21 -29.63 15.84
N GLU A 918 38.36 -28.57 16.63
CA GLU A 918 39.63 -27.88 16.87
C GLU A 918 40.18 -28.26 18.25
N ASP A 919 41.36 -28.87 18.27
CA ASP A 919 41.92 -29.52 19.45
C ASP A 919 42.47 -28.57 20.52
N VAL A 920 42.90 -27.35 20.16
CA VAL A 920 43.52 -26.41 21.10
C VAL A 920 42.46 -25.72 21.96
N THR A 921 41.42 -25.20 21.33
CA THR A 921 40.30 -24.50 21.94
C THR A 921 39.22 -25.44 22.46
N LYS A 922 39.21 -26.70 21.98
CA LYS A 922 38.18 -27.71 22.26
C LYS A 922 36.80 -27.27 21.80
N SER A 923 36.73 -26.55 20.68
CA SER A 923 35.48 -26.17 20.04
C SER A 923 35.29 -26.93 18.73
N ASN A 924 34.03 -27.10 18.35
CA ASN A 924 33.64 -27.54 17.01
C ASN A 924 33.32 -26.32 16.18
N TRP A 925 33.77 -26.32 14.93
CA TRP A 925 33.54 -25.26 13.98
C TRP A 925 32.73 -25.82 12.82
N GLY A 926 31.64 -25.14 12.48
CA GLY A 926 30.86 -25.39 11.28
C GLY A 926 30.93 -24.18 10.36
N ILE A 927 31.06 -24.44 9.06
CA ILE A 927 31.04 -23.44 8.02
C ILE A 927 30.05 -23.91 6.96
N GLU A 928 29.07 -23.08 6.64
CA GLU A 928 28.14 -23.30 5.54
C GLU A 928 28.15 -22.11 4.61
N SER A 929 28.04 -22.32 3.31
CA SER A 929 27.79 -21.22 2.39
C SER A 929 26.89 -21.63 1.25
N THR A 930 26.10 -20.69 0.76
CA THR A 930 25.32 -20.84 -0.46
C THR A 930 25.59 -19.71 -1.44
N TRP A 931 25.62 -20.07 -2.72
CA TRP A 931 25.63 -19.13 -3.83
C TRP A 931 24.34 -19.30 -4.61
N ILE A 932 23.60 -18.20 -4.75
CA ILE A 932 22.29 -18.17 -5.41
C ILE A 932 22.36 -17.15 -6.54
N GLN A 933 22.04 -17.58 -7.76
CA GLN A 933 22.11 -16.72 -8.95
C GLN A 933 20.76 -16.07 -9.23
N GLY A 934 20.78 -14.78 -9.56
CA GLY A 934 19.63 -14.10 -10.17
C GLY A 934 18.38 -13.96 -9.30
N ASN A 935 18.52 -13.86 -7.96
CA ASN A 935 17.42 -13.60 -7.04
C ASN A 935 16.78 -12.22 -7.32
N PRO A 936 15.45 -12.12 -7.39
CA PRO A 936 14.77 -10.84 -7.53
C PRO A 936 14.84 -10.03 -6.22
N PHE A 937 15.28 -8.79 -6.32
CA PHE A 937 15.23 -7.81 -5.23
C PHE A 937 14.39 -6.61 -5.64
N GLU A 938 13.69 -6.04 -4.67
CA GLU A 938 12.95 -4.80 -4.87
C GLU A 938 13.92 -3.61 -4.97
N ASP A 939 14.01 -3.00 -6.16
CA ASP A 939 14.82 -1.81 -6.46
C ASP A 939 13.91 -0.60 -6.75
N ARG A 940 13.93 0.37 -5.84
CA ARG A 940 13.09 1.59 -5.89
C ARG A 940 13.48 2.56 -7.02
N ASP A 941 14.61 2.34 -7.72
CA ASP A 941 15.05 3.11 -8.89
C ASP A 941 14.70 2.43 -10.23
N GLU A 942 14.20 1.18 -10.21
CA GLU A 942 13.70 0.48 -11.39
C GLU A 942 12.18 0.71 -11.56
N PHE A 943 11.70 0.75 -12.80
CA PHE A 943 10.29 1.06 -13.11
C PHE A 943 9.34 -0.10 -12.84
N ASP A 944 9.81 -1.31 -13.06
CA ASP A 944 9.22 -2.58 -12.67
C ASP A 944 9.57 -2.96 -11.22
N GLN A 945 10.21 -2.05 -10.47
CA GLN A 945 10.62 -2.23 -9.07
C GLN A 945 11.47 -3.49 -8.80
N LEU A 946 11.94 -4.21 -9.81
CA LEU A 946 12.62 -5.49 -9.64
C LEU A 946 13.99 -5.46 -10.30
N ARG A 947 14.97 -6.03 -9.61
CA ARG A 947 16.29 -6.24 -10.14
C ARG A 947 16.85 -7.57 -9.67
N ARG A 948 17.33 -8.36 -10.62
CA ARG A 948 17.97 -9.65 -10.31
C ARG A 948 19.42 -9.43 -9.86
N SER A 949 19.76 -9.99 -8.70
CA SER A 949 21.09 -9.92 -8.10
C SER A 949 21.49 -11.28 -7.54
N ASP A 950 22.77 -11.61 -7.67
CA ASP A 950 23.32 -12.81 -7.05
C ASP A 950 23.45 -12.60 -5.54
N THR A 951 23.26 -13.66 -4.76
CA THR A 951 23.41 -13.63 -3.30
C THR A 951 24.42 -14.68 -2.86
N PHE A 952 25.31 -14.30 -1.94
CA PHE A 952 26.20 -15.23 -1.26
C PHE A 952 25.89 -15.20 0.24
N ASN A 953 25.53 -16.35 0.80
CA ASN A 953 25.31 -16.50 2.23
C ASN A 953 26.44 -17.34 2.82
N LEU A 954 26.93 -16.97 3.99
CA LEU A 954 27.94 -17.70 4.75
C LEU A 954 27.49 -17.78 6.20
N THR A 955 27.48 -18.98 6.77
CA THR A 955 27.35 -19.19 8.20
C THR A 955 28.64 -19.73 8.78
N VAL A 956 29.03 -19.20 9.93
CA VAL A 956 30.10 -19.75 10.76
C VAL A 956 29.51 -20.05 12.14
N SER A 957 29.52 -21.31 12.55
CA SER A 957 29.11 -21.75 13.88
C SER A 957 30.31 -22.21 14.70
N VAL A 958 30.29 -21.91 15.99
CA VAL A 958 31.30 -22.33 16.96
C VAL A 958 30.63 -22.83 18.22
N ASP A 959 30.87 -24.11 18.52
CA ASP A 959 30.26 -24.80 19.65
C ASP A 959 31.33 -25.23 20.64
N ARG A 960 31.11 -24.95 21.93
CA ARG A 960 32.09 -25.27 22.96
C ARG A 960 31.45 -25.58 24.32
N PRO A 961 31.47 -26.83 24.78
CA PRO A 961 31.19 -27.14 26.18
C PRO A 961 32.35 -26.66 27.08
N THR A 962 32.05 -25.85 28.10
CA THR A 962 33.04 -25.26 29.01
C THR A 962 32.64 -25.46 30.48
N PHE A 963 33.57 -25.89 31.32
CA PHE A 963 33.35 -25.98 32.77
C PHE A 963 33.47 -24.60 33.44
N ILE A 964 32.40 -24.16 34.09
CA ILE A 964 32.39 -22.97 34.96
C ILE A 964 32.10 -23.42 36.39
N SER A 965 33.17 -23.88 37.06
CA SER A 965 33.09 -24.64 38.32
C SER A 965 32.49 -23.88 39.52
N PHE A 966 32.39 -22.54 39.46
CA PHE A 966 31.74 -21.77 40.51
C PHE A 966 30.21 -21.67 40.34
N LEU A 967 29.70 -21.85 39.11
CA LEU A 967 28.26 -21.92 38.84
C LEU A 967 27.77 -23.37 38.90
N ASN A 968 28.48 -24.29 38.24
CA ASN A 968 28.12 -25.70 38.19
C ASN A 968 29.38 -26.59 38.16
N ARG A 969 29.56 -27.44 39.18
CA ARG A 969 30.71 -28.36 39.27
C ARG A 969 30.48 -29.70 38.56
N GLY A 970 29.22 -30.06 38.30
CA GLY A 970 28.84 -31.38 37.79
C GLY A 970 28.50 -31.44 36.30
N ARG A 971 28.26 -30.29 35.67
CA ARG A 971 27.93 -30.16 34.24
C ARG A 971 28.68 -28.98 33.61
N THR A 972 28.93 -29.08 32.31
CA THR A 972 29.45 -27.99 31.50
C THR A 972 28.34 -27.00 31.15
N PHE A 973 28.72 -25.78 30.81
CA PHE A 973 27.91 -24.84 30.07
C PHE A 973 28.20 -25.03 28.59
N PHE A 974 27.17 -25.25 27.78
CA PHE A 974 27.32 -25.29 26.34
C PHE A 974 27.21 -23.85 25.81
N PHE A 975 28.19 -23.46 25.02
CA PHE A 975 28.22 -22.16 24.35
C PHE A 975 28.14 -22.42 22.85
N ASN A 976 27.10 -21.93 22.21
CA ASN A 976 26.92 -21.96 20.76
C ASN A 976 26.92 -20.51 20.26
N SER A 977 27.73 -20.21 19.25
CA SER A 977 27.72 -18.91 18.57
C SER A 977 27.63 -19.15 17.07
N GLN A 978 26.66 -18.53 16.39
CA GLN A 978 26.51 -18.62 14.94
C GLN A 978 26.46 -17.22 14.34
N TRP A 979 27.16 -17.05 13.22
CA TRP A 979 27.29 -15.78 12.52
C TRP A 979 26.87 -15.99 11.07
N PHE A 980 25.86 -15.25 10.64
CA PHE A 980 25.26 -15.31 9.32
C PHE A 980 25.66 -14.05 8.56
N PHE A 981 26.35 -14.22 7.46
CA PHE A 981 26.76 -13.17 6.55
C PHE A 981 25.97 -13.33 5.27
N GLN A 982 25.32 -12.27 4.83
CA GLN A 982 24.68 -12.21 3.52
C GLN A 982 25.35 -11.11 2.71
N TRP A 983 25.73 -11.43 1.47
CA TRP A 983 26.23 -10.48 0.50
C TRP A 983 25.31 -10.43 -0.72
N ILE A 984 24.99 -9.21 -1.14
CA ILE A 984 24.17 -8.97 -2.33
C ILE A 984 25.06 -8.41 -3.45
N GLY A 985 25.16 -9.17 -4.53
CA GLY A 985 25.91 -8.81 -5.73
C GLY A 985 25.32 -7.61 -6.46
N GLY A 986 26.16 -6.61 -6.73
CA GLY A 986 25.73 -5.40 -7.46
C GLY A 986 24.74 -4.53 -6.69
N TYR A 987 24.73 -4.62 -5.35
CA TYR A 987 23.86 -3.84 -4.46
C TYR A 987 23.79 -2.35 -4.82
N ARG A 988 22.60 -1.77 -4.65
CA ARG A 988 22.31 -0.35 -4.80
C ARG A 988 21.60 0.19 -3.57
N GLU A 989 21.84 1.46 -3.25
CA GLU A 989 21.12 2.15 -2.16
C GLU A 989 19.61 2.31 -2.37
N SER A 990 19.12 2.00 -3.57
CA SER A 990 17.70 1.99 -3.91
C SER A 990 17.02 0.66 -3.57
N TYR A 991 17.77 -0.37 -3.16
CA TYR A 991 17.19 -1.62 -2.69
C TYR A 991 16.45 -1.40 -1.38
N VAL A 992 15.37 -2.14 -1.18
CA VAL A 992 14.67 -2.15 0.11
C VAL A 992 15.49 -2.91 1.17
N ALA A 993 16.20 -3.97 0.76
CA ALA A 993 17.12 -4.71 1.63
C ALA A 993 18.25 -3.81 2.15
N ALA A 994 18.60 -3.93 3.44
CA ALA A 994 19.64 -3.10 4.01
C ALA A 994 21.05 -3.60 3.67
N GLY A 995 21.79 -2.75 2.96
CA GLY A 995 23.24 -2.85 2.80
C GLY A 995 23.70 -3.93 1.82
N PRO A 996 24.89 -3.77 1.22
CA PRO A 996 25.51 -4.80 0.39
C PRO A 996 25.91 -6.04 1.21
N TRP A 997 26.07 -5.85 2.51
CA TRP A 997 26.39 -6.88 3.49
C TRP A 997 25.41 -6.77 4.65
N ASN A 998 24.79 -7.87 5.03
CA ASN A 998 24.10 -8.02 6.31
C ASN A 998 24.86 -9.03 7.17
N VAL A 999 24.87 -8.78 8.49
CA VAL A 999 25.40 -9.72 9.48
C VAL A 999 24.34 -9.90 10.56
N LEU A 1000 24.00 -11.15 10.83
CA LEU A 1000 23.20 -11.55 11.98
C LEU A 1000 24.04 -12.48 12.84
N ALA A 1001 24.02 -12.29 14.15
CA ALA A 1001 24.69 -13.19 15.09
C ALA A 1001 23.70 -13.76 16.10
N THR A 1002 23.87 -15.04 16.41
CA THR A 1002 23.23 -15.71 17.53
C THR A 1002 24.27 -16.16 18.53
N PHE A 1003 23.89 -16.12 19.81
CA PHE A 1003 24.69 -16.65 20.90
C PHE A 1003 23.77 -17.33 21.91
N HIS A 1004 23.94 -18.64 22.07
CA HIS A 1004 23.16 -19.45 22.99
C HIS A 1004 24.04 -20.01 24.10
N VAL A 1005 23.49 -20.02 25.32
CA VAL A 1005 24.13 -20.63 26.48
C VAL A 1005 23.10 -21.44 27.27
N ASP A 1006 23.41 -22.71 27.49
CA ASP A 1006 22.61 -23.59 28.35
C ASP A 1006 23.49 -24.43 29.30
N THR A 1007 22.85 -24.98 30.34
CA THR A 1007 23.47 -25.97 31.22
C THR A 1007 22.39 -26.80 31.94
N GLY A 1008 22.82 -27.89 32.60
CA GLY A 1008 21.93 -28.75 33.39
C GLY A 1008 22.25 -28.76 34.88
N TYR A 1009 21.23 -28.57 35.72
CA TYR A 1009 21.29 -28.71 37.17
C TYR A 1009 20.45 -29.90 37.65
N PHE A 1010 20.78 -30.39 38.85
CA PHE A 1010 20.03 -31.45 39.56
C PHE A 1010 19.86 -32.75 38.77
N ARG A 1011 20.93 -33.23 38.10
CA ARG A 1011 20.90 -34.37 37.15
C ARG A 1011 19.96 -34.08 35.98
N ASP A 1012 20.18 -32.93 35.33
CA ASP A 1012 19.45 -32.45 34.14
C ASP A 1012 17.94 -32.36 34.33
N ARG A 1013 17.50 -32.16 35.57
CA ARG A 1013 16.10 -31.87 35.88
C ARG A 1013 15.75 -30.41 35.70
N LEU A 1014 16.72 -29.51 35.87
CA LEU A 1014 16.53 -28.07 35.65
C LEU A 1014 17.50 -27.63 34.55
N LEU A 1015 16.98 -27.15 33.44
CA LEU A 1015 17.70 -26.77 32.23
C LEU A 1015 17.44 -25.29 31.92
N PRO A 1016 18.23 -24.37 32.49
CA PRO A 1016 18.22 -22.98 32.06
C PRO A 1016 18.96 -22.82 30.74
N GLY A 1017 18.37 -22.06 29.82
CA GLY A 1017 18.95 -21.65 28.54
C GLY A 1017 18.72 -20.15 28.31
N ILE A 1018 19.58 -19.53 27.52
CA ILE A 1018 19.36 -18.16 27.03
C ILE A 1018 19.95 -18.01 25.64
N THR A 1019 19.16 -17.47 24.72
CA THR A 1019 19.60 -17.12 23.36
C THR A 1019 19.59 -15.61 23.17
N PHE A 1020 20.65 -15.08 22.60
CA PHE A 1020 20.73 -13.71 22.10
C PHE A 1020 20.74 -13.74 20.57
N VAL A 1021 19.93 -12.90 19.95
CA VAL A 1021 19.88 -12.71 18.50
C VAL A 1021 20.10 -11.23 18.21
N TYR A 1022 20.96 -10.91 17.26
CA TYR A 1022 21.19 -9.52 16.88
C TYR A 1022 21.52 -9.40 15.39
N ASP A 1023 20.73 -8.58 14.70
CA ASP A 1023 20.96 -8.16 13.32
C ASP A 1023 21.62 -6.77 13.32
N PHE A 1024 22.87 -6.72 12.85
CA PHE A 1024 23.70 -5.53 12.96
C PHE A 1024 23.25 -4.42 12.03
N GLN A 1025 22.73 -4.77 10.85
CA GLN A 1025 22.43 -3.79 9.82
C GLN A 1025 21.08 -3.11 10.09
N SER A 1026 20.07 -3.86 10.52
CA SER A 1026 18.78 -3.31 10.95
C SER A 1026 18.84 -2.70 12.36
N ASN A 1027 19.84 -3.07 13.17
CA ASN A 1027 19.93 -2.76 14.61
C ASN A 1027 18.65 -3.21 15.31
N SER A 1028 18.37 -4.49 15.15
CA SER A 1028 17.27 -5.21 15.77
C SER A 1028 17.79 -6.49 16.41
N GLY A 1029 17.07 -7.04 17.38
CA GLY A 1029 17.52 -8.22 18.09
C GLY A 1029 16.48 -8.79 19.03
N ALA A 1030 16.81 -9.92 19.63
CA ALA A 1030 15.98 -10.58 20.62
C ALA A 1030 16.81 -11.19 21.75
N ILE A 1031 16.20 -11.33 22.93
CA ILE A 1031 16.71 -12.11 24.06
C ILE A 1031 15.65 -13.14 24.45
N LEU A 1032 16.03 -14.42 24.41
CA LEU A 1032 15.12 -15.55 24.61
C LEU A 1032 15.58 -16.39 25.82
N PRO A 1033 15.27 -15.98 27.06
CA PRO A 1033 15.55 -16.80 28.22
C PRO A 1033 14.51 -17.93 28.36
N GLU A 1034 14.97 -19.11 28.72
CA GLU A 1034 14.12 -20.27 28.98
C GLU A 1034 14.58 -21.09 30.17
N ILE A 1035 13.64 -21.74 30.83
CA ILE A 1035 13.88 -22.66 31.93
C ILE A 1035 12.96 -23.86 31.76
N ALA A 1036 13.52 -25.03 31.51
CA ALA A 1036 12.79 -26.29 31.52
C ALA A 1036 13.03 -27.07 32.82
N TYR A 1037 11.96 -27.59 33.42
CA TYR A 1037 12.00 -28.46 34.59
C TYR A 1037 11.34 -29.82 34.30
N ARG A 1038 12.12 -30.90 34.43
CA ARG A 1038 11.66 -32.30 34.27
C ARG A 1038 11.26 -32.87 35.63
N PHE A 1039 9.95 -32.96 35.89
CA PHE A 1039 9.40 -33.53 37.13
C PHE A 1039 9.60 -35.05 37.18
N THR A 1040 9.40 -35.72 36.05
CA THR A 1040 9.62 -37.16 35.86
C THR A 1040 10.31 -37.39 34.51
N GLU A 1041 10.52 -38.66 34.13
CA GLU A 1041 11.01 -39.00 32.79
C GLU A 1041 10.01 -38.64 31.68
N ASN A 1042 8.72 -38.57 32.03
CA ASN A 1042 7.63 -38.37 31.08
C ASN A 1042 6.99 -36.99 31.21
N LEU A 1043 7.21 -36.25 32.29
CA LEU A 1043 6.53 -34.97 32.57
C LEU A 1043 7.55 -33.83 32.70
N SER A 1044 7.41 -32.81 31.85
CA SER A 1044 8.22 -31.60 31.87
C SER A 1044 7.39 -30.33 31.74
N VAL A 1045 7.87 -29.26 32.37
CA VAL A 1045 7.34 -27.90 32.23
C VAL A 1045 8.45 -26.98 31.74
N THR A 1046 8.18 -26.17 30.73
CA THR A 1046 9.09 -25.14 30.24
C THR A 1046 8.44 -23.77 30.38
N LEU A 1047 9.16 -22.83 30.99
CA LEU A 1047 8.83 -21.41 30.98
C LEU A 1047 9.83 -20.70 30.09
N SER A 1048 9.35 -19.90 29.14
CA SER A 1048 10.19 -19.13 28.23
C SER A 1048 9.66 -17.72 28.06
N MET A 1049 10.54 -16.80 27.68
CA MET A 1049 10.20 -15.43 27.35
C MET A 1049 10.91 -15.05 26.05
N ALA A 1050 10.36 -14.08 25.31
CA ALA A 1050 11.03 -13.45 24.18
C ALA A 1050 10.92 -11.93 24.31
N LEU A 1051 12.07 -11.26 24.30
CA LEU A 1051 12.21 -9.81 24.37
C LEU A 1051 12.72 -9.33 23.02
N PHE A 1052 11.97 -8.51 22.30
CA PHE A 1052 12.36 -8.00 20.98
C PHE A 1052 12.72 -6.53 21.02
N ALA A 1053 13.60 -6.12 20.10
CA ALA A 1053 13.95 -4.73 19.88
C ALA A 1053 14.19 -4.47 18.39
N GLY A 1054 13.81 -3.29 17.91
CA GLY A 1054 14.04 -2.90 16.52
C GLY A 1054 13.70 -1.46 16.24
N ARG A 1055 13.90 -1.02 14.99
CA ARG A 1055 13.65 0.38 14.58
C ARG A 1055 13.24 0.47 13.11
N TYR A 1056 12.53 1.55 12.79
CA TYR A 1056 12.29 1.93 11.40
C TYR A 1056 13.57 2.45 10.73
N GLN A 1057 13.85 1.99 9.52
CA GLN A 1057 14.95 2.45 8.68
C GLN A 1057 14.42 3.28 7.50
N PRO A 1058 15.10 4.38 7.13
CA PRO A 1058 14.70 5.18 5.99
C PRO A 1058 15.05 4.45 4.69
N VAL A 1059 14.09 4.35 3.77
CA VAL A 1059 14.28 3.83 2.40
C VAL A 1059 13.88 4.90 1.39
N LYS A 1060 14.35 4.76 0.15
CA LYS A 1060 13.93 5.65 -0.94
C LYS A 1060 12.49 5.28 -1.35
N PRO A 1061 11.63 6.27 -1.64
CA PRO A 1061 10.34 5.99 -2.27
C PRO A 1061 10.51 5.33 -3.64
N ALA A 1062 9.56 4.51 -4.05
CA ALA A 1062 9.56 3.93 -5.38
C ALA A 1062 9.29 4.97 -6.46
N LEU A 1063 9.86 4.77 -7.67
CA LEU A 1063 9.51 5.59 -8.84
C LEU A 1063 8.05 5.37 -9.27
N ARG A 1064 7.59 4.12 -9.20
CA ARG A 1064 6.19 3.68 -9.37
C ARG A 1064 5.84 2.79 -8.18
N SER A 1065 4.59 2.79 -7.74
CA SER A 1065 4.12 1.98 -6.63
C SER A 1065 3.06 1.01 -7.13
N ILE A 1066 3.02 -0.15 -6.50
CA ILE A 1066 1.85 -1.00 -6.52
C ILE A 1066 0.87 -0.41 -5.49
N GLY A 1067 -0.39 -0.21 -5.87
CA GLY A 1067 -1.35 0.52 -5.04
C GLY A 1067 -1.12 2.03 -4.98
N ASP A 1068 -1.52 2.65 -3.88
CA ASP A 1068 -1.67 4.10 -3.75
C ASP A 1068 -0.41 4.81 -3.27
N PHE A 1069 -0.22 6.03 -3.76
CA PHE A 1069 0.79 6.93 -3.24
C PHE A 1069 0.21 7.78 -2.11
N PRO A 1070 0.96 8.15 -1.07
CA PRO A 1070 0.55 9.29 -0.25
C PRO A 1070 0.81 10.60 -1.02
N TYR A 1071 0.05 11.66 -0.73
CA TYR A 1071 0.47 13.01 -1.09
C TYR A 1071 1.69 13.41 -0.25
N ARG A 1072 2.87 13.51 -0.86
CA ARG A 1072 4.13 13.84 -0.19
C ARG A 1072 4.46 15.32 -0.43
N ALA A 1073 4.44 16.11 0.65
CA ALA A 1073 4.79 17.54 0.60
C ALA A 1073 5.40 18.00 1.93
N GLY A 1074 6.65 18.50 1.96
CA GLY A 1074 7.32 18.99 3.17
C GLY A 1074 8.74 18.44 3.38
N ARG A 1075 9.35 18.64 4.57
CA ARG A 1075 10.80 18.42 4.83
C ARG A 1075 11.27 16.97 4.64
N ARG A 1076 10.38 15.99 4.75
CA ARG A 1076 10.69 14.55 4.62
C ARG A 1076 10.04 13.84 3.42
N GLN A 1077 9.40 14.58 2.51
CA GLN A 1077 8.66 14.02 1.36
C GLN A 1077 9.42 13.02 0.46
N SER A 1078 10.76 12.97 0.54
CA SER A 1078 11.64 12.12 -0.27
C SER A 1078 12.15 10.87 0.45
N VAL A 1079 11.56 10.49 1.57
CA VAL A 1079 11.91 9.30 2.35
C VAL A 1079 10.67 8.42 2.43
N ASP A 1080 10.85 7.12 2.61
CA ASP A 1080 9.86 6.16 3.13
C ASP A 1080 10.49 5.39 4.30
N TRP A 1081 9.70 4.61 5.02
CA TRP A 1081 10.19 3.86 6.18
C TRP A 1081 9.88 2.38 6.01
N SER A 1082 10.84 1.53 6.35
CA SER A 1082 10.68 0.08 6.40
C SER A 1082 11.09 -0.46 7.76
N GLU A 1083 10.51 -1.59 8.14
CA GLU A 1083 10.96 -2.41 9.28
C GLU A 1083 11.74 -3.59 8.70
N GLN A 1084 13.00 -3.77 9.12
CA GLN A 1084 13.88 -4.82 8.60
C GLN A 1084 14.44 -5.69 9.72
N GLY A 1085 14.94 -6.87 9.37
CA GLY A 1085 15.40 -7.87 10.33
C GLY A 1085 14.28 -8.28 11.28
N LEU A 1086 14.53 -8.22 12.59
CA LEU A 1086 13.53 -8.53 13.62
C LEU A 1086 12.60 -7.34 13.94
N SER A 1087 12.78 -6.19 13.31
CA SER A 1087 11.95 -5.00 13.56
C SER A 1087 10.45 -5.18 13.33
N PRO A 1088 9.97 -5.98 12.34
CA PRO A 1088 8.54 -6.22 12.12
C PRO A 1088 7.82 -6.89 13.29
N VAL A 1089 8.55 -7.64 14.13
CA VAL A 1089 8.02 -8.34 15.32
C VAL A 1089 8.48 -7.69 16.63
N ARG A 1090 9.04 -6.48 16.60
CA ARG A 1090 9.55 -5.81 17.80
C ARG A 1090 8.49 -5.59 18.89
N ASP A 1091 7.22 -5.49 18.48
CA ASP A 1091 6.09 -5.22 19.38
C ASP A 1091 5.45 -6.54 19.89
N ASN A 1092 6.08 -7.71 19.65
CA ASN A 1092 5.59 -9.06 20.00
C ASN A 1092 6.38 -9.69 21.16
N ASP A 1093 6.60 -8.94 22.23
CA ASP A 1093 7.21 -9.50 23.44
C ASP A 1093 6.34 -10.63 24.01
N GLU A 1094 6.97 -11.74 24.39
CA GLU A 1094 6.27 -13.02 24.62
C GLU A 1094 6.60 -13.63 25.97
N VAL A 1095 5.60 -14.23 26.61
CA VAL A 1095 5.79 -15.18 27.72
C VAL A 1095 5.04 -16.46 27.40
N ALA A 1096 5.71 -17.60 27.55
CA ALA A 1096 5.19 -18.89 27.17
C ALA A 1096 5.42 -19.94 28.27
N LEU A 1097 4.38 -20.73 28.53
CA LEU A 1097 4.39 -21.90 29.41
C LEU A 1097 4.03 -23.13 28.58
N ARG A 1098 4.86 -24.16 28.62
CA ARG A 1098 4.66 -25.44 27.95
C ARG A 1098 4.65 -26.57 28.97
N LEU A 1099 3.58 -27.35 29.01
CA LEU A 1099 3.44 -28.56 29.82
C LEU A 1099 3.40 -29.76 28.87
N ARG A 1100 4.38 -30.67 28.97
CA ARG A 1100 4.47 -31.84 28.08
C ARG A 1100 4.45 -33.14 28.88
N TRP A 1101 3.60 -34.07 28.46
CA TRP A 1101 3.60 -35.46 28.90
C TRP A 1101 3.88 -36.41 27.73
N THR A 1102 5.02 -37.08 27.77
CA THR A 1102 5.47 -38.05 26.75
C THR A 1102 5.13 -39.48 27.18
N PHE A 1103 4.73 -40.33 26.25
CA PHE A 1103 4.30 -41.70 26.53
C PHE A 1103 4.79 -42.74 25.52
#